data_AF-A0A6A2WM32-F1
#
_entry.id   AF-A0A6A2WM32-F1
#
_cell.length_a   1.000
_cell.length_b   1.000
_cell.length_c   1.000
_cell.angle_alpha   90.00
_cell.angle_beta   90.00
_cell.angle_gamma   90.00
#
_symmetry.space_group_name_H-M   'P 1'
#
loop_
_entity.id
_entity.type
_entity.pdbx_description
1 polymer ?
#
loop_
_entity_poly.entity_id
_entity_poly.type
_entity_poly.pdbx_seq_one_letter_code
_entity_poly.pdbx_strand_id
1 'polypeptide(L)'
;MVHDWMTKCVYKQRLTSFETSVVREEVHFVPLMERGRKSLEEMNQEMGLAFDEQDLQYYTKLFMEYIKWNPTNVELFDIAQSNMAPYPGAETGAGDCIRDTHATGTGSFVIAATTGYTIGNLNIEGSYSPYEDPSFTYPSNLASPLEILIEASNGASDYGDPEIGMIVVKIGGSAYQIGMGGGVASSMVSVRVCIEMGEDNPIISIHDQGAGGNCNVVKEIIYPKGAEIDIRAIVVDDHTMSVLEIWGVEYEEHDAILVKPESCHLLESISARKRLLMAIIAVVLELEKVLGDIPQKSFEFKRVTYVQEPLDVAPGTTVMDSLKRLLILSSLCSKRFLTIKGVLDPKAMARLAVGEALTNLVWANVTFLSDVKTSGNWMYAAKLEGEGAAMYDAAIALSNAMIELSIAIDGGNDSISKDSYADGEVVKPPGNLVISAYVTCPDITKIVTSDLKLGDDGILLHIDLTKGKQRLGGFALAQGVHDLLGDELISAGHDISDSGLLVCALEMAFIGNCGIVLDLASQGNSIFLTVFTEELGLVLEVSKNDIDSVMEKLSSMDVTAKIIGQSSWSLSFIPSITDDKYMTGTSKPKVAIIREEGSNGDREMSAAFYVAGFEPWDVAMSDLLKGVISLNKFRGIAFVGGFSYANVLDSAEGWVASIRFNQPLLRWVPGPQVGGVLGASGDPSQPRFIHNESDRFKCCFTSVSIKDSPTMMFKGMEGITLGLWVAHGEEIAYFPDDAILDHVMHSDLAPLRYCDDENPTEDPFNLNGSPLGVAMIYSPDGRYLAMMPHPERCFLMWQFPWYLKDWNVEKKAIVQG
;
A
#
# COMPACT_ATOMS: atom_id res chain seq x y z
N MET A 1 10.54 -17.82 -21.71
CA MET A 1 9.73 -17.57 -22.94
C MET A 1 10.18 -16.25 -23.55
N VAL A 2 9.67 -15.82 -24.72
CA VAL A 2 10.07 -14.52 -25.34
C VAL A 2 9.01 -13.42 -25.15
N HIS A 3 7.87 -13.77 -24.54
CA HIS A 3 6.76 -12.88 -24.18
C HIS A 3 5.93 -13.60 -23.11
N ASP A 4 5.15 -12.83 -22.35
CA ASP A 4 3.96 -13.32 -21.63
C ASP A 4 2.82 -13.48 -22.65
N TRP A 5 2.07 -14.58 -22.55
CA TRP A 5 0.99 -14.93 -23.47
C TRP A 5 -0.37 -14.34 -23.08
N MET A 6 -0.53 -13.87 -21.84
CA MET A 6 -1.74 -13.19 -21.38
C MET A 6 -1.80 -11.75 -21.89
N THR A 7 -0.68 -11.01 -21.82
CA THR A 7 -0.63 -9.57 -22.17
C THR A 7 -0.05 -9.27 -23.56
N LYS A 8 0.73 -10.17 -24.17
CA LYS A 8 1.51 -9.89 -25.39
C LYS A 8 1.27 -10.95 -26.48
N CYS A 9 1.50 -10.58 -27.74
CA CYS A 9 1.42 -11.51 -28.87
C CYS A 9 2.60 -11.33 -29.84
N VAL A 10 2.98 -12.42 -30.54
CA VAL A 10 4.16 -12.41 -31.43
C VAL A 10 3.79 -12.09 -32.87
N TYR A 11 4.15 -10.90 -33.31
CA TYR A 11 4.07 -10.50 -34.72
C TYR A 11 5.19 -11.14 -35.55
N LYS A 12 4.81 -11.98 -36.53
CA LYS A 12 5.76 -12.65 -37.46
C LYS A 12 6.37 -11.72 -38.51
N GLN A 13 5.82 -10.52 -38.67
CA GLN A 13 6.26 -9.47 -39.59
C GLN A 13 6.07 -8.12 -38.90
N ARG A 14 6.83 -7.10 -39.32
CA ARG A 14 6.69 -5.75 -38.78
C ARG A 14 5.30 -5.19 -39.09
N LEU A 15 4.60 -4.68 -38.08
CA LEU A 15 3.36 -3.91 -38.28
C LEU A 15 3.61 -2.72 -39.21
N THR A 16 2.64 -2.45 -40.09
CA THR A 16 2.65 -1.35 -41.06
C THR A 16 1.42 -0.44 -40.96
N SER A 17 0.42 -0.83 -40.18
CA SER A 17 -0.78 -0.05 -39.85
C SER A 17 -1.30 -0.49 -38.47
N PHE A 18 -2.03 0.39 -37.79
CA PHE A 18 -2.82 0.08 -36.60
C PHE A 18 -4.33 0.02 -36.90
N GLU A 19 -4.72 0.13 -38.18
CA GLU A 19 -6.12 -0.03 -38.60
C GLU A 19 -6.62 -1.45 -38.30
N THR A 20 -7.79 -1.53 -37.68
CA THR A 20 -8.44 -2.79 -37.27
C THR A 20 -9.67 -3.07 -38.13
N SER A 21 -9.96 -4.35 -38.34
CA SER A 21 -11.17 -4.83 -39.03
C SER A 21 -12.30 -5.23 -38.08
N VAL A 22 -12.15 -4.96 -36.78
CA VAL A 22 -13.21 -5.21 -35.78
C VAL A 22 -14.40 -4.29 -36.04
N VAL A 23 -15.60 -4.87 -35.96
CA VAL A 23 -16.87 -4.15 -36.11
C VAL A 23 -17.59 -4.17 -34.77
N ARG A 24 -18.06 -3.01 -34.31
CA ARG A 24 -18.81 -2.84 -33.05
C ARG A 24 -20.02 -3.78 -33.01
N GLU A 25 -20.24 -4.44 -31.88
CA GLU A 25 -21.50 -5.16 -31.63
C GLU A 25 -22.67 -4.17 -31.48
N GLU A 26 -23.84 -4.53 -32.01
CA GLU A 26 -25.08 -3.76 -31.88
C GLU A 26 -25.92 -4.23 -30.66
N VAL A 27 -26.55 -3.27 -30.00
CA VAL A 27 -27.53 -3.55 -28.93
C VAL A 27 -28.73 -4.27 -29.51
N HIS A 28 -29.14 -5.38 -28.89
CA HIS A 28 -30.24 -6.19 -29.38
C HIS A 28 -31.17 -6.63 -28.24
N PHE A 29 -32.44 -6.85 -28.58
CA PHE A 29 -33.49 -7.25 -27.63
C PHE A 29 -33.57 -8.77 -27.47
N VAL A 30 -33.59 -9.24 -26.23
CA VAL A 30 -33.83 -10.64 -25.87
C VAL A 30 -35.35 -10.88 -25.84
N PRO A 31 -35.90 -11.78 -26.67
CA PRO A 31 -37.35 -11.97 -26.88
C PRO A 31 -38.04 -12.74 -25.72
N LEU A 32 -37.95 -12.20 -24.51
CA LEU A 32 -38.49 -12.76 -23.27
C LEU A 32 -40.02 -12.73 -23.22
N MET A 33 -40.66 -11.71 -23.80
CA MET A 33 -42.12 -11.60 -23.90
C MET A 33 -42.70 -12.65 -24.86
N GLU A 34 -41.96 -13.03 -25.91
CA GLU A 34 -42.40 -14.00 -26.92
C GLU A 34 -42.01 -15.45 -26.58
N ARG A 35 -40.82 -15.66 -26.02
CA ARG A 35 -40.24 -17.00 -25.76
C ARG A 35 -40.25 -17.41 -24.30
N GLY A 36 -40.61 -16.50 -23.39
CA GLY A 36 -40.58 -16.73 -21.95
C GLY A 36 -39.16 -17.01 -21.43
N ARG A 37 -39.09 -17.50 -20.18
CA ARG A 37 -37.84 -17.81 -19.45
C ARG A 37 -36.75 -18.50 -20.29
N LYS A 38 -37.11 -19.34 -21.27
CA LYS A 38 -36.15 -20.05 -22.12
C LYS A 38 -35.17 -19.11 -22.85
N SER A 39 -35.60 -17.93 -23.29
CA SER A 39 -34.67 -16.99 -23.94
C SER A 39 -33.69 -16.36 -22.94
N LEU A 40 -34.09 -16.21 -21.67
CA LEU A 40 -33.20 -15.75 -20.61
C LEU A 40 -32.19 -16.84 -20.21
N GLU A 41 -32.61 -18.11 -20.20
CA GLU A 41 -31.71 -19.27 -19.98
C GLU A 41 -30.67 -19.41 -21.09
N GLU A 42 -31.08 -19.25 -22.36
CA GLU A 42 -30.17 -19.23 -23.51
C GLU A 42 -29.19 -18.04 -23.40
N MET A 43 -29.65 -16.84 -23.06
CA MET A 43 -28.79 -15.66 -22.89
C MET A 43 -27.81 -15.77 -21.71
N ASN A 44 -28.26 -16.34 -20.59
CA ASN A 44 -27.43 -16.60 -19.41
C ASN A 44 -26.23 -17.49 -19.76
N GLN A 45 -26.45 -18.50 -20.63
CA GLN A 45 -25.39 -19.37 -21.12
C GLN A 45 -24.50 -18.70 -22.18
N GLU A 46 -25.08 -17.91 -23.08
CA GLU A 46 -24.35 -17.24 -24.17
C GLU A 46 -23.41 -16.14 -23.67
N MET A 47 -23.89 -15.30 -22.75
CA MET A 47 -23.13 -14.17 -22.20
C MET A 47 -22.40 -14.49 -20.87
N GLY A 48 -22.65 -15.65 -20.27
CA GLY A 48 -22.04 -16.04 -19.00
C GLY A 48 -22.56 -15.25 -17.78
N LEU A 49 -23.83 -14.85 -17.76
CA LEU A 49 -24.43 -13.97 -16.73
C LEU A 49 -24.54 -14.59 -15.32
N ALA A 50 -24.19 -15.88 -15.19
CA ALA A 50 -24.18 -16.66 -13.95
C ALA A 50 -25.48 -16.66 -13.11
N PHE A 51 -26.64 -16.32 -13.69
CA PHE A 51 -27.93 -16.32 -13.01
C PHE A 51 -28.29 -17.72 -12.49
N ASP A 52 -28.61 -17.80 -11.19
CA ASP A 52 -29.13 -19.01 -10.56
C ASP A 52 -30.65 -19.20 -10.78
N GLU A 53 -31.21 -20.27 -10.22
CA GLU A 53 -32.65 -20.59 -10.35
C GLU A 53 -33.57 -19.50 -9.78
N GLN A 54 -33.16 -18.83 -8.69
CA GLN A 54 -33.91 -17.72 -8.07
C GLN A 54 -33.81 -16.47 -8.96
N ASP A 55 -32.62 -16.19 -9.51
CA ASP A 55 -32.39 -15.06 -10.43
C ASP A 55 -33.21 -15.21 -11.72
N LEU A 56 -33.13 -16.37 -12.38
CA LEU A 56 -33.90 -16.68 -13.58
C LEU A 56 -35.41 -16.58 -13.33
N GLN A 57 -35.89 -17.03 -12.17
CA GLN A 57 -37.29 -16.87 -11.76
C GLN A 57 -37.67 -15.41 -11.53
N TYR A 58 -36.82 -14.65 -10.82
CA TYR A 58 -37.05 -13.24 -10.50
C TYR A 58 -37.07 -12.37 -11.75
N TYR A 59 -36.04 -12.42 -12.59
CA TYR A 59 -35.94 -11.57 -13.78
C TYR A 59 -36.98 -11.91 -14.85
N THR A 60 -37.33 -13.19 -15.02
CA THR A 60 -38.49 -13.58 -15.84
C THR A 60 -39.75 -12.85 -15.35
N LYS A 61 -40.00 -12.86 -14.04
CA LYS A 61 -41.17 -12.20 -13.46
C LYS A 61 -41.10 -10.67 -13.58
N LEU A 62 -39.93 -10.08 -13.30
CA LEU A 62 -39.68 -8.64 -13.36
C LEU A 62 -40.05 -8.08 -14.74
N PHE A 63 -39.43 -8.62 -15.79
CA PHE A 63 -39.64 -8.14 -17.15
C PHE A 63 -41.03 -8.51 -17.71
N MET A 64 -41.56 -9.71 -17.43
CA MET A 64 -42.86 -10.12 -18.00
C MET A 64 -44.08 -9.52 -17.27
N GLU A 65 -44.04 -9.41 -15.94
CA GLU A 65 -45.22 -8.98 -15.15
C GLU A 65 -45.19 -7.49 -14.78
N TYR A 66 -44.02 -6.90 -14.52
CA TYR A 66 -43.90 -5.56 -13.94
C TYR A 66 -43.39 -4.50 -14.92
N ILE A 67 -42.32 -4.76 -15.67
CA ILE A 67 -41.75 -3.81 -16.65
C ILE A 67 -42.48 -3.93 -18.02
N LYS A 68 -42.83 -5.16 -18.42
CA LYS A 68 -43.63 -5.51 -19.61
C LYS A 68 -42.98 -5.17 -20.96
N TRP A 69 -41.69 -5.40 -21.07
CA TRP A 69 -40.94 -5.32 -22.32
C TRP A 69 -39.81 -6.34 -22.39
N ASN A 70 -39.25 -6.52 -23.57
CA ASN A 70 -38.04 -7.31 -23.78
C ASN A 70 -36.82 -6.54 -23.27
N PRO A 71 -35.97 -7.13 -22.41
CA PRO A 71 -34.69 -6.53 -22.06
C PRO A 71 -33.72 -6.57 -23.24
N THR A 72 -32.74 -5.68 -23.24
CA THR A 72 -31.57 -5.73 -24.13
C THR A 72 -30.46 -6.61 -23.55
N ASN A 73 -29.49 -6.99 -24.40
CA ASN A 73 -28.24 -7.61 -23.95
C ASN A 73 -27.49 -6.75 -22.91
N VAL A 74 -27.45 -5.43 -23.11
CA VAL A 74 -26.83 -4.47 -22.18
C VAL A 74 -27.50 -4.48 -20.82
N GLU A 75 -28.85 -4.47 -20.75
CA GLU A 75 -29.58 -4.48 -19.48
C GLU A 75 -29.44 -5.79 -18.72
N LEU A 76 -29.37 -6.93 -19.42
CA LEU A 76 -29.13 -8.22 -18.75
C LEU A 76 -27.70 -8.32 -18.22
N PHE A 77 -26.72 -7.73 -18.90
CA PHE A 77 -25.35 -7.62 -18.41
C PHE A 77 -25.24 -6.69 -17.20
N ASP A 78 -25.84 -5.49 -17.28
CA ASP A 78 -25.94 -4.52 -16.19
C ASP A 78 -26.57 -5.11 -14.91
N ILE A 79 -27.63 -5.89 -15.09
CA ILE A 79 -28.29 -6.63 -14.00
C ILE A 79 -27.42 -7.77 -13.47
N ALA A 80 -26.65 -8.45 -14.31
CA ALA A 80 -25.72 -9.50 -13.86
C ALA A 80 -24.59 -8.93 -13.01
N GLN A 81 -23.92 -7.87 -13.49
CA GLN A 81 -22.77 -7.31 -12.78
C GLN A 81 -23.14 -6.76 -11.40
N SER A 82 -24.22 -6.00 -11.27
CA SER A 82 -24.70 -5.50 -9.97
C SER A 82 -25.20 -6.60 -9.00
N ASN A 83 -25.15 -7.88 -9.36
CA ASN A 83 -25.68 -8.99 -8.56
C ASN A 83 -24.75 -10.21 -8.45
N MET A 84 -23.51 -10.12 -8.94
CA MET A 84 -22.50 -11.15 -8.81
C MET A 84 -21.52 -10.86 -7.67
N ALA A 85 -20.90 -11.91 -7.13
CA ALA A 85 -19.70 -11.77 -6.31
C ALA A 85 -18.49 -11.63 -7.25
N PRO A 86 -17.70 -10.53 -7.16
CA PRO A 86 -16.66 -10.23 -8.15
C PRO A 86 -15.40 -11.09 -8.03
N TYR A 87 -14.58 -11.08 -9.09
CA TYR A 87 -13.27 -11.74 -9.16
C TYR A 87 -12.15 -10.68 -9.35
N PRO A 88 -11.45 -10.26 -8.29
CA PRO A 88 -10.39 -9.26 -8.41
C PRO A 88 -9.02 -9.87 -8.81
N GLY A 89 -8.26 -9.09 -9.58
CA GLY A 89 -6.81 -9.26 -9.75
C GLY A 89 -6.02 -8.62 -8.60
N ALA A 90 -4.71 -8.91 -8.52
CA ALA A 90 -3.87 -8.39 -7.42
C ALA A 90 -3.38 -6.96 -7.64
N GLU A 91 -3.07 -6.59 -8.88
CA GLU A 91 -2.57 -5.27 -9.28
C GLU A 91 -3.70 -4.22 -9.25
N THR A 92 -4.83 -4.51 -9.88
CA THR A 92 -6.03 -3.65 -9.84
C THR A 92 -6.58 -3.49 -8.41
N GLY A 93 -6.51 -4.54 -7.58
CA GLY A 93 -7.01 -4.51 -6.21
C GLY A 93 -6.30 -3.49 -5.28
N ALA A 94 -5.06 -3.11 -5.60
CA ALA A 94 -4.40 -1.98 -4.92
C ALA A 94 -5.02 -0.64 -5.36
N GLY A 95 -5.28 -0.48 -6.66
CA GLY A 95 -5.94 0.68 -7.25
C GLY A 95 -7.38 0.88 -6.78
N ASP A 96 -8.19 -0.19 -6.79
CA ASP A 96 -9.55 -0.21 -6.23
C ASP A 96 -9.56 0.34 -4.80
N CYS A 97 -8.72 -0.21 -3.92
CA CYS A 97 -8.65 0.18 -2.51
C CYS A 97 -8.23 1.65 -2.30
N ILE A 98 -7.33 2.18 -3.15
CA ILE A 98 -6.95 3.60 -3.12
C ILE A 98 -8.13 4.48 -3.59
N ARG A 99 -8.92 4.04 -4.58
CA ARG A 99 -10.13 4.73 -5.02
C ARG A 99 -11.21 4.73 -3.94
N ASP A 100 -11.54 3.57 -3.35
CA ASP A 100 -12.46 3.46 -2.21
C ASP A 100 -12.09 4.47 -1.11
N THR A 101 -10.80 4.51 -0.79
CA THR A 101 -10.28 5.40 0.26
C THR A 101 -10.44 6.87 -0.14
N HIS A 102 -10.02 7.31 -1.35
CA HIS A 102 -10.18 8.71 -1.75
C HIS A 102 -11.62 9.11 -2.03
N ALA A 103 -12.53 8.15 -2.30
CA ALA A 103 -13.94 8.37 -2.59
C ALA A 103 -14.80 8.46 -1.31
N THR A 104 -14.19 8.24 -0.14
CA THR A 104 -14.90 8.33 1.14
C THR A 104 -15.51 9.72 1.34
N GLY A 105 -16.85 9.79 1.34
CA GLY A 105 -17.63 11.00 1.62
C GLY A 105 -17.66 12.01 0.45
N THR A 106 -16.92 13.11 0.61
CA THR A 106 -16.82 14.20 -0.41
C THR A 106 -15.39 14.34 -0.96
N GLY A 107 -14.63 13.25 -0.85
CA GLY A 107 -13.19 13.20 -1.08
C GLY A 107 -12.42 12.99 0.24
N SER A 108 -11.42 12.12 0.21
CA SER A 108 -10.48 11.90 1.32
C SER A 108 -9.02 11.87 0.87
N PHE A 109 -8.09 11.84 1.82
CA PHE A 109 -6.65 11.63 1.56
C PHE A 109 -6.28 10.18 1.85
N VAL A 110 -5.66 9.50 0.88
CA VAL A 110 -4.93 8.25 1.13
C VAL A 110 -3.58 8.60 1.78
N ILE A 111 -3.25 7.93 2.88
CA ILE A 111 -2.07 8.22 3.72
C ILE A 111 -1.11 7.02 3.76
N ALA A 112 -1.65 5.81 3.88
CA ALA A 112 -0.92 4.56 3.91
C ALA A 112 -1.81 3.43 3.39
N ALA A 113 -1.20 2.37 2.88
CA ALA A 113 -1.86 1.15 2.43
C ALA A 113 -1.20 -0.09 3.05
N THR A 114 -1.91 -1.22 3.06
CA THR A 114 -1.39 -2.50 3.57
C THR A 114 -1.73 -3.61 2.58
N THR A 115 -0.74 -4.41 2.20
CA THR A 115 -0.91 -5.57 1.31
C THR A 115 -0.81 -6.87 2.10
N GLY A 116 -1.54 -7.92 1.69
CA GLY A 116 -1.49 -9.22 2.34
C GLY A 116 -1.73 -10.36 1.36
N TYR A 117 -0.86 -11.37 1.38
CA TYR A 117 -0.90 -12.50 0.45
C TYR A 117 -1.15 -13.82 1.17
N THR A 118 -1.89 -14.72 0.53
CA THR A 118 -2.07 -16.12 0.97
C THR A 118 -1.95 -17.01 -0.25
N ILE A 119 -0.91 -17.84 -0.27
CA ILE A 119 -0.46 -18.60 -1.45
C ILE A 119 -0.22 -20.08 -1.09
N GLY A 120 -0.08 -20.92 -2.12
CA GLY A 120 0.34 -22.32 -1.99
C GLY A 120 1.85 -22.49 -1.76
N ASN A 121 2.33 -23.73 -1.87
CA ASN A 121 3.77 -24.05 -1.81
C ASN A 121 4.54 -23.34 -2.94
N LEU A 122 5.70 -22.77 -2.61
CA LEU A 122 6.51 -21.96 -3.52
C LEU A 122 7.31 -22.83 -4.50
N ASN A 123 7.75 -24.02 -4.07
CA ASN A 123 8.53 -24.95 -4.88
C ASN A 123 9.78 -24.30 -5.52
N ILE A 124 10.52 -23.50 -4.75
CA ILE A 124 11.70 -22.76 -5.24
C ILE A 124 12.79 -23.74 -5.71
N GLU A 125 13.16 -23.67 -6.99
CA GLU A 125 14.14 -24.57 -7.58
C GLU A 125 15.49 -24.50 -6.84
N GLY A 126 15.97 -25.66 -6.36
CA GLY A 126 17.21 -25.77 -5.59
C GLY A 126 17.10 -25.38 -4.11
N SER A 127 15.96 -24.86 -3.65
CA SER A 127 15.73 -24.45 -2.26
C SER A 127 14.39 -24.95 -1.68
N TYR A 128 13.91 -26.11 -2.15
CA TYR A 128 12.69 -26.76 -1.69
C TYR A 128 12.67 -26.97 -0.17
N SER A 129 11.55 -26.62 0.46
CA SER A 129 11.33 -26.90 1.87
C SER A 129 10.95 -28.38 2.10
N PRO A 130 11.34 -29.02 3.23
CA PRO A 130 11.12 -30.47 3.45
C PRO A 130 9.65 -30.95 3.53
N TYR A 131 8.69 -30.03 3.50
CA TYR A 131 7.25 -30.31 3.52
C TYR A 131 6.55 -30.01 2.19
N GLU A 132 7.27 -29.47 1.19
CA GLU A 132 6.73 -29.23 -0.14
C GLU A 132 6.75 -30.53 -0.94
N ASP A 133 5.65 -30.82 -1.64
CA ASP A 133 5.58 -31.92 -2.62
C ASP A 133 5.82 -31.35 -4.03
N PRO A 134 7.02 -31.56 -4.62
CA PRO A 134 7.33 -31.08 -5.96
C PRO A 134 6.66 -31.90 -7.08
N SER A 135 5.90 -32.95 -6.76
CA SER A 135 5.10 -33.72 -7.73
C SER A 135 3.68 -33.17 -7.91
N PHE A 136 3.20 -32.35 -6.96
CA PHE A 136 1.88 -31.73 -7.05
C PHE A 136 1.80 -30.72 -8.21
N THR A 137 0.80 -30.89 -9.09
CA THR A 137 0.67 -30.08 -10.32
C THR A 137 -0.44 -29.04 -10.20
N TYR A 138 -0.05 -27.77 -10.15
CA TYR A 138 -0.99 -26.63 -10.22
C TYR A 138 -1.64 -26.50 -11.62
N PRO A 139 -2.85 -25.91 -11.73
CA PRO A 139 -3.57 -25.79 -12.99
C PRO A 139 -2.80 -24.93 -14.00
N SER A 140 -2.62 -25.41 -15.23
CA SER A 140 -1.83 -24.73 -16.26
C SER A 140 -2.42 -23.42 -16.79
N ASN A 141 -3.62 -23.06 -16.36
CA ASN A 141 -4.32 -21.80 -16.66
C ASN A 141 -4.20 -20.77 -15.53
N LEU A 142 -3.41 -21.06 -14.49
CA LEU A 142 -3.10 -20.17 -13.38
C LEU A 142 -1.58 -20.02 -13.25
N ALA A 143 -1.13 -18.87 -12.78
CA ALA A 143 0.28 -18.64 -12.41
C ALA A 143 0.67 -19.51 -11.20
N SER A 144 1.96 -19.81 -11.07
CA SER A 144 2.46 -20.58 -9.91
C SER A 144 2.42 -19.75 -8.61
N PRO A 145 2.36 -20.35 -7.41
CA PRO A 145 2.36 -19.58 -6.15
C PRO A 145 3.57 -18.66 -5.96
N LEU A 146 4.74 -19.05 -6.48
CA LEU A 146 5.97 -18.23 -6.47
C LEU A 146 5.87 -17.04 -7.43
N GLU A 147 5.37 -17.26 -8.63
CA GLU A 147 5.10 -16.22 -9.63
C GLU A 147 4.04 -15.25 -9.13
N ILE A 148 2.94 -15.74 -8.54
CA ILE A 148 1.93 -14.90 -7.86
C ILE A 148 2.58 -14.05 -6.77
N LEU A 149 3.42 -14.63 -5.89
CA LEU A 149 4.04 -13.86 -4.82
C LEU A 149 5.01 -12.79 -5.34
N ILE A 150 5.76 -13.08 -6.41
CA ILE A 150 6.69 -12.12 -7.02
C ILE A 150 5.90 -11.02 -7.74
N GLU A 151 5.09 -11.37 -8.73
CA GLU A 151 4.43 -10.40 -9.60
C GLU A 151 3.36 -9.59 -8.85
N ALA A 152 2.64 -10.17 -7.89
CA ALA A 152 1.70 -9.40 -7.07
C ALA A 152 2.40 -8.48 -6.06
N SER A 153 3.58 -8.85 -5.54
CA SER A 153 4.35 -7.96 -4.67
C SER A 153 5.03 -6.84 -5.46
N ASN A 154 5.50 -7.12 -6.68
CA ASN A 154 5.94 -6.10 -7.63
C ASN A 154 4.76 -5.16 -7.92
N GLY A 155 3.68 -5.65 -8.54
CA GLY A 155 2.55 -4.82 -8.95
C GLY A 155 1.87 -4.01 -7.84
N ALA A 156 1.83 -4.51 -6.59
CA ALA A 156 1.33 -3.71 -5.47
C ALA A 156 2.33 -2.67 -4.94
N SER A 157 3.63 -2.89 -5.12
CA SER A 157 4.67 -1.87 -4.89
C SER A 157 4.63 -0.82 -6.00
N ASP A 158 4.55 -1.26 -7.26
CA ASP A 158 4.43 -0.44 -8.46
C ASP A 158 3.11 0.37 -8.48
N TYR A 159 2.04 -0.09 -7.81
CA TYR A 159 0.85 0.75 -7.57
C TYR A 159 1.07 1.81 -6.46
N GLY A 160 1.94 1.54 -5.50
CA GLY A 160 2.43 2.55 -4.55
C GLY A 160 3.35 3.61 -5.19
N ASP A 161 3.92 3.28 -6.35
CA ASP A 161 4.98 4.02 -7.04
C ASP A 161 4.60 4.26 -8.53
N PRO A 162 3.84 5.33 -8.84
CA PRO A 162 2.92 5.40 -9.99
C PRO A 162 3.50 5.08 -11.40
N GLU A 163 2.72 4.32 -12.18
CA GLU A 163 2.92 3.98 -13.61
C GLU A 163 2.12 4.87 -14.63
N ILE A 164 2.25 4.64 -15.94
CA ILE A 164 2.13 5.66 -17.02
C ILE A 164 0.76 5.81 -17.72
N GLY A 165 0.28 7.06 -17.84
CA GLY A 165 -0.23 7.57 -19.13
C GLY A 165 -1.74 7.77 -19.32
N MET A 166 -2.50 8.15 -18.27
CA MET A 166 -3.96 8.03 -18.25
C MET A 166 -4.73 9.33 -17.85
N ILE A 167 -5.99 9.48 -18.29
CA ILE A 167 -6.57 10.81 -18.63
C ILE A 167 -8.14 10.95 -18.73
N VAL A 168 -8.99 11.07 -17.67
CA VAL A 168 -10.48 11.40 -17.67
C VAL A 168 -11.05 12.08 -16.35
N VAL A 169 -12.24 12.75 -16.36
CA VAL A 169 -13.24 12.99 -15.25
C VAL A 169 -14.57 12.38 -15.70
N LYS A 170 -15.33 11.61 -14.93
CA LYS A 170 -14.97 10.28 -14.43
C LYS A 170 -13.48 10.15 -14.07
N ILE A 171 -13.08 10.43 -12.83
CA ILE A 171 -11.69 10.89 -12.58
C ILE A 171 -10.65 9.75 -12.70
N GLY A 172 -9.86 9.73 -13.77
CA GLY A 172 -8.73 8.81 -13.98
C GLY A 172 -8.35 8.53 -15.46
N GLY A 173 -8.73 7.40 -16.10
CA GLY A 173 -8.11 6.89 -17.37
C GLY A 173 -8.93 6.86 -18.69
N SER A 174 -8.34 6.61 -19.86
CA SER A 174 -9.13 6.41 -21.12
C SER A 174 -9.77 5.01 -21.18
N ALA A 175 -10.98 4.87 -21.73
CA ALA A 175 -11.65 3.57 -21.83
C ALA A 175 -11.09 2.67 -22.95
N TYR A 176 -10.87 1.39 -22.61
CA TYR A 176 -10.39 0.30 -23.49
C TYR A 176 -11.17 -0.99 -23.22
N GLN A 177 -11.07 -1.99 -24.10
CA GLN A 177 -11.66 -3.35 -23.91
C GLN A 177 -10.99 -4.18 -22.78
N ILE A 178 -9.91 -3.71 -22.18
CA ILE A 178 -9.16 -4.37 -21.10
C ILE A 178 -8.96 -3.35 -19.98
N GLY A 179 -9.20 -3.75 -18.72
CA GLY A 179 -8.74 -3.01 -17.56
C GLY A 179 -7.22 -3.12 -17.43
N MET A 180 -6.51 -2.09 -17.88
CA MET A 180 -5.09 -1.86 -17.53
C MET A 180 -5.01 -0.57 -16.73
N GLY A 181 -4.18 -0.57 -15.69
CA GLY A 181 -4.12 0.51 -14.71
C GLY A 181 -3.12 1.66 -15.00
N GLY A 182 -3.26 2.76 -14.26
CA GLY A 182 -2.42 3.96 -14.28
C GLY A 182 -3.05 5.29 -13.79
N GLY A 183 -4.38 5.46 -13.73
CA GLY A 183 -5.00 6.79 -13.52
C GLY A 183 -5.11 7.39 -12.09
N VAL A 184 -4.93 6.61 -11.01
CA VAL A 184 -5.32 6.99 -9.63
C VAL A 184 -4.49 8.13 -9.05
N ALA A 185 -3.22 8.23 -9.43
CA ALA A 185 -2.36 9.33 -8.99
C ALA A 185 -2.87 10.71 -9.48
N SER A 186 -3.49 10.77 -10.67
CA SER A 186 -4.02 12.00 -11.23
C SER A 186 -5.38 12.39 -10.62
N SER A 187 -6.19 11.39 -10.25
CA SER A 187 -7.52 11.60 -9.69
C SER A 187 -7.47 12.06 -8.24
N MET A 188 -6.66 11.39 -7.41
CA MET A 188 -6.30 11.82 -6.06
C MET A 188 -5.89 13.29 -6.02
N VAL A 189 -5.15 13.78 -7.02
CA VAL A 189 -4.63 15.15 -7.06
C VAL A 189 -5.71 16.20 -7.43
N SER A 190 -6.79 15.80 -8.10
CA SER A 190 -7.93 16.68 -8.40
C SER A 190 -8.93 16.69 -7.25
N VAL A 191 -9.23 15.52 -6.68
CA VAL A 191 -10.04 15.35 -5.46
C VAL A 191 -9.40 16.09 -4.29
N ARG A 192 -8.07 15.97 -4.11
CA ARG A 192 -7.29 16.73 -3.12
C ARG A 192 -7.50 18.25 -3.19
N VAL A 193 -7.43 18.85 -4.39
CA VAL A 193 -7.65 20.29 -4.54
C VAL A 193 -9.07 20.66 -4.13
N CYS A 194 -10.05 19.80 -4.39
CA CYS A 194 -11.45 20.02 -3.96
C CYS A 194 -11.59 19.95 -2.43
N ILE A 195 -10.92 19.00 -1.76
CA ILE A 195 -10.90 18.91 -0.28
C ILE A 195 -10.19 20.12 0.34
N GLU A 196 -9.06 20.55 -0.23
CA GLU A 196 -8.26 21.69 0.25
C GLU A 196 -9.00 23.04 0.16
N MET A 197 -10.11 23.10 -0.59
CA MET A 197 -11.03 24.26 -0.62
C MET A 197 -12.00 24.30 0.58
N GLY A 198 -12.06 23.26 1.41
CA GLY A 198 -12.89 23.24 2.63
C GLY A 198 -14.38 23.38 2.33
N GLU A 199 -15.02 24.41 2.88
CA GLU A 199 -16.45 24.71 2.65
C GLU A 199 -16.78 25.05 1.18
N ASP A 200 -15.78 25.43 0.37
CA ASP A 200 -15.92 25.70 -1.07
C ASP A 200 -15.71 24.43 -1.93
N ASN A 201 -15.63 23.23 -1.34
CA ASN A 201 -15.49 21.96 -2.06
C ASN A 201 -16.66 21.74 -3.06
N PRO A 202 -16.40 21.59 -4.38
CA PRO A 202 -17.45 21.39 -5.38
C PRO A 202 -18.09 19.98 -5.38
N ILE A 203 -17.47 18.99 -4.73
CA ILE A 203 -17.90 17.59 -4.69
C ILE A 203 -19.08 17.43 -3.71
N ILE A 204 -20.23 16.96 -4.20
CA ILE A 204 -21.38 16.55 -3.37
C ILE A 204 -21.23 15.10 -2.91
N SER A 205 -20.77 14.25 -3.83
CA SER A 205 -20.50 12.84 -3.62
C SER A 205 -19.50 12.37 -4.68
N ILE A 206 -18.68 11.40 -4.33
CA ILE A 206 -17.73 10.72 -5.19
C ILE A 206 -17.85 9.21 -4.91
N HIS A 207 -17.64 8.39 -5.93
CA HIS A 207 -17.66 6.93 -5.85
C HIS A 207 -16.63 6.37 -6.82
N ASP A 208 -15.88 5.36 -6.40
CA ASP A 208 -14.95 4.63 -7.27
C ASP A 208 -15.70 3.91 -8.40
N GLN A 209 -15.00 3.61 -9.49
CA GLN A 209 -15.38 2.53 -10.38
C GLN A 209 -14.42 1.35 -10.21
N GLY A 210 -14.88 0.28 -9.57
CA GLY A 210 -14.32 -1.07 -9.68
C GLY A 210 -15.24 -2.01 -10.47
N ALA A 211 -15.68 -3.08 -9.80
CA ALA A 211 -16.46 -4.17 -10.39
C ALA A 211 -17.77 -3.71 -11.06
N GLY A 212 -18.09 -4.32 -12.21
CA GLY A 212 -19.23 -3.98 -13.06
C GLY A 212 -19.10 -2.69 -13.88
N GLY A 213 -18.02 -1.91 -13.71
CA GLY A 213 -17.79 -0.70 -14.49
C GLY A 213 -18.89 0.36 -14.28
N ASN A 214 -19.31 1.05 -15.36
CA ASN A 214 -20.36 2.07 -15.26
C ASN A 214 -21.72 1.49 -14.85
N CYS A 215 -21.95 0.19 -15.05
CA CYS A 215 -23.14 -0.48 -14.52
C CYS A 215 -23.31 -0.17 -13.04
N ASN A 216 -22.25 -0.39 -12.24
CA ASN A 216 -22.39 -0.27 -10.79
C ASN A 216 -22.30 1.19 -10.32
N VAL A 217 -21.14 1.82 -10.53
CA VAL A 217 -20.84 3.15 -9.96
C VAL A 217 -21.89 4.22 -10.32
N VAL A 218 -22.37 4.24 -11.56
CA VAL A 218 -23.33 5.27 -12.01
C VAL A 218 -24.71 5.04 -11.39
N LYS A 219 -25.11 3.79 -11.13
CA LYS A 219 -26.37 3.47 -10.44
C LYS A 219 -26.28 3.75 -8.94
N GLU A 220 -25.15 3.47 -8.30
CA GLU A 220 -24.94 3.67 -6.88
C GLU A 220 -24.89 5.17 -6.52
N ILE A 221 -24.11 5.98 -7.24
CA ILE A 221 -23.97 7.42 -6.94
C ILE A 221 -25.25 8.24 -7.18
N ILE A 222 -26.17 7.77 -8.03
CA ILE A 222 -27.46 8.44 -8.26
C ILE A 222 -28.58 7.95 -7.31
N TYR A 223 -28.42 6.80 -6.66
CA TYR A 223 -29.45 6.22 -5.81
C TYR A 223 -29.80 7.14 -4.62
N PRO A 224 -31.08 7.28 -4.19
CA PRO A 224 -32.29 6.61 -4.67
C PRO A 224 -33.01 7.37 -5.80
N LYS A 225 -32.31 8.20 -6.58
CA LYS A 225 -32.81 8.87 -7.78
C LYS A 225 -32.47 8.04 -9.02
N GLY A 226 -32.95 8.49 -10.18
CA GLY A 226 -32.50 7.97 -11.47
C GLY A 226 -31.70 9.03 -12.23
N ALA A 227 -31.32 8.73 -13.47
CA ALA A 227 -30.66 9.68 -14.35
C ALA A 227 -30.97 9.40 -15.84
N GLU A 228 -30.85 10.43 -16.66
CA GLU A 228 -30.63 10.29 -18.10
C GLU A 228 -29.13 10.25 -18.35
N ILE A 229 -28.64 9.26 -19.10
CA ILE A 229 -27.21 8.96 -19.27
C ILE A 229 -26.86 8.94 -20.75
N ASP A 230 -25.87 9.73 -21.16
CA ASP A 230 -25.27 9.66 -22.50
C ASP A 230 -24.00 8.81 -22.46
N ILE A 231 -24.15 7.52 -22.79
CA ILE A 231 -23.04 6.56 -22.88
C ILE A 231 -21.99 7.00 -23.92
N ARG A 232 -22.34 7.86 -24.89
CA ARG A 232 -21.42 8.39 -25.90
C ARG A 232 -20.73 9.70 -25.49
N ALA A 233 -21.06 10.25 -24.33
CA ALA A 233 -20.28 11.32 -23.71
C ALA A 233 -19.03 10.80 -22.96
N ILE A 234 -18.99 9.50 -22.62
CA ILE A 234 -17.80 8.83 -22.06
C ILE A 234 -16.64 8.94 -23.06
N VAL A 235 -15.45 9.29 -22.56
CA VAL A 235 -14.24 9.35 -23.41
C VAL A 235 -13.69 7.94 -23.63
N VAL A 236 -13.48 7.58 -24.89
CA VAL A 236 -13.05 6.24 -25.31
C VAL A 236 -11.99 6.36 -26.39
N ASP A 237 -10.79 5.84 -26.15
CA ASP A 237 -9.72 5.78 -27.17
C ASP A 237 -9.86 4.53 -28.05
N ASP A 238 -10.40 3.42 -27.52
CA ASP A 238 -10.81 2.28 -28.36
C ASP A 238 -12.17 2.54 -29.04
N HIS A 239 -12.10 3.17 -30.21
CA HIS A 239 -13.27 3.41 -31.04
C HIS A 239 -13.92 2.13 -31.62
N THR A 240 -13.48 0.91 -31.29
CA THR A 240 -14.17 -0.34 -31.67
C THR A 240 -15.15 -0.88 -30.62
N MET A 241 -15.21 -0.26 -29.43
CA MET A 241 -16.13 -0.68 -28.36
C MET A 241 -17.61 -0.47 -28.70
N SER A 242 -18.41 -1.50 -28.43
CA SER A 242 -19.87 -1.52 -28.41
C SER A 242 -20.44 -0.71 -27.23
N VAL A 243 -21.78 -0.61 -27.17
CA VAL A 243 -22.45 0.01 -26.00
C VAL A 243 -22.28 -0.85 -24.75
N LEU A 244 -22.31 -2.19 -24.90
CA LEU A 244 -22.14 -3.12 -23.80
C LEU A 244 -20.75 -2.97 -23.17
N GLU A 245 -19.71 -2.85 -23.98
CA GLU A 245 -18.34 -2.73 -23.49
C GLU A 245 -18.09 -1.37 -22.81
N ILE A 246 -18.57 -0.26 -23.37
CA ILE A 246 -18.40 1.06 -22.75
C ILE A 246 -19.14 1.14 -21.39
N TRP A 247 -20.28 0.46 -21.28
CA TRP A 247 -21.08 0.43 -20.06
C TRP A 247 -20.53 -0.54 -19.01
N GLY A 248 -20.14 -1.75 -19.44
CA GLY A 248 -19.86 -2.87 -18.54
C GLY A 248 -18.41 -3.34 -18.41
N VAL A 249 -17.45 -2.75 -19.15
CA VAL A 249 -16.03 -3.08 -18.91
C VAL A 249 -15.54 -2.39 -17.64
N GLU A 250 -14.83 -3.16 -16.84
CA GLU A 250 -14.08 -2.76 -15.64
C GLU A 250 -12.76 -2.11 -16.08
N TYR A 251 -12.84 -0.99 -16.79
CA TYR A 251 -11.64 -0.24 -17.17
C TYR A 251 -11.22 0.67 -16.02
N GLU A 252 -9.95 0.54 -15.67
CA GLU A 252 -9.39 0.99 -14.39
C GLU A 252 -9.32 2.51 -14.22
N GLU A 253 -9.09 2.90 -12.98
CA GLU A 253 -8.93 4.26 -12.47
C GLU A 253 -9.96 5.25 -12.96
N HIS A 254 -11.04 5.32 -12.21
CA HIS A 254 -12.16 6.17 -12.53
C HIS A 254 -12.99 6.41 -11.30
N ASP A 255 -13.44 7.65 -11.11
CA ASP A 255 -14.41 7.99 -10.06
C ASP A 255 -15.61 8.70 -10.67
N ALA A 256 -16.84 8.24 -10.40
CA ALA A 256 -18.01 9.07 -10.67
C ALA A 256 -18.08 10.19 -9.62
N ILE A 257 -18.40 11.41 -10.04
CA ILE A 257 -18.55 12.56 -9.14
C ILE A 257 -19.85 13.29 -9.42
N LEU A 258 -20.62 13.51 -8.35
CA LEU A 258 -21.78 14.37 -8.33
C LEU A 258 -21.36 15.79 -7.93
N VAL A 259 -21.60 16.76 -8.82
CA VAL A 259 -21.38 18.20 -8.57
C VAL A 259 -22.64 19.00 -8.84
N LYS A 260 -22.71 20.23 -8.32
CA LYS A 260 -23.76 21.18 -8.72
C LYS A 260 -23.45 21.74 -10.12
N PRO A 261 -24.46 22.03 -10.96
CA PRO A 261 -24.24 22.58 -12.31
C PRO A 261 -23.39 23.86 -12.34
N GLU A 262 -23.53 24.73 -11.33
CA GLU A 262 -22.72 25.94 -11.18
C GLU A 262 -21.24 25.68 -10.86
N SER A 263 -20.92 24.50 -10.30
CA SER A 263 -19.57 24.09 -9.93
C SER A 263 -18.82 23.36 -11.05
N CYS A 264 -19.48 22.96 -12.14
CA CYS A 264 -18.85 22.20 -13.23
C CYS A 264 -17.62 22.91 -13.80
N HIS A 265 -17.69 24.22 -14.07
CA HIS A 265 -16.57 24.99 -14.60
C HIS A 265 -15.36 25.08 -13.67
N LEU A 266 -15.57 24.99 -12.35
CA LEU A 266 -14.47 24.92 -11.39
C LEU A 266 -13.75 23.58 -11.53
N LEU A 267 -14.49 22.46 -11.54
CA LEU A 267 -13.92 21.13 -11.70
C LEU A 267 -13.20 20.99 -13.06
N GLU A 268 -13.81 21.42 -14.16
CA GLU A 268 -13.18 21.51 -15.49
C GLU A 268 -11.85 22.28 -15.44
N SER A 269 -11.78 23.38 -14.70
CA SER A 269 -10.56 24.22 -14.59
C SER A 269 -9.46 23.56 -13.75
N ILE A 270 -9.83 22.82 -12.70
CA ILE A 270 -8.90 22.03 -11.87
C ILE A 270 -8.32 20.91 -12.73
N SER A 271 -9.17 20.13 -13.39
CA SER A 271 -8.79 19.06 -14.32
C SER A 271 -7.85 19.58 -15.41
N ALA A 272 -8.21 20.70 -16.08
CA ALA A 272 -7.37 21.32 -17.10
C ALA A 272 -6.07 21.97 -16.58
N ARG A 273 -5.91 22.22 -15.28
CA ARG A 273 -4.62 22.57 -14.65
C ARG A 273 -3.78 21.32 -14.39
N LYS A 274 -4.41 20.20 -14.01
CA LYS A 274 -3.78 18.92 -13.71
C LYS A 274 -3.59 18.00 -14.94
N ARG A 275 -4.08 18.41 -16.12
CA ARG A 275 -4.10 17.69 -17.43
C ARG A 275 -4.99 16.45 -17.49
N LEU A 276 -5.87 16.35 -16.52
CA LEU A 276 -6.91 15.36 -16.46
C LEU A 276 -8.06 15.74 -17.42
N LEU A 277 -8.58 14.80 -18.21
CA LEU A 277 -9.70 15.03 -19.16
C LEU A 277 -11.02 15.18 -18.40
N MET A 278 -12.16 15.38 -19.08
CA MET A 278 -13.47 15.43 -18.42
C MET A 278 -14.64 15.15 -19.36
N ALA A 279 -15.65 14.44 -18.84
CA ALA A 279 -16.93 14.15 -19.46
C ALA A 279 -18.07 14.30 -18.43
N ILE A 280 -19.13 15.03 -18.82
CA ILE A 280 -20.39 15.08 -18.09
C ILE A 280 -21.32 14.06 -18.76
N ILE A 281 -21.54 12.91 -18.11
CA ILE A 281 -22.20 11.75 -18.73
C ILE A 281 -23.67 11.57 -18.35
N ALA A 282 -24.16 12.25 -17.31
CA ALA A 282 -25.49 12.01 -16.76
C ALA A 282 -26.16 13.28 -16.18
N VAL A 283 -27.50 13.28 -16.17
CA VAL A 283 -28.34 14.28 -15.50
C VAL A 283 -29.30 13.56 -14.56
N VAL A 284 -29.24 13.86 -13.26
CA VAL A 284 -30.07 13.22 -12.22
C VAL A 284 -31.54 13.66 -12.34
N LEU A 285 -32.45 12.69 -12.21
CA LEU A 285 -33.90 12.82 -12.38
C LEU A 285 -34.66 12.12 -11.23
N GLU A 286 -35.85 12.66 -10.91
CA GLU A 286 -36.80 12.00 -10.00
C GLU A 286 -37.53 10.85 -10.73
N LEU A 287 -37.00 9.62 -10.63
CA LEU A 287 -37.59 8.41 -11.20
C LEU A 287 -38.07 7.45 -10.10
N GLU A 288 -39.26 6.86 -10.27
CA GLU A 288 -39.85 5.92 -9.29
C GLU A 288 -39.30 4.48 -9.37
N LYS A 289 -38.48 4.16 -10.38
CA LYS A 289 -37.96 2.81 -10.65
C LYS A 289 -36.54 2.87 -11.18
N VAL A 290 -35.62 2.23 -10.47
CA VAL A 290 -34.22 2.01 -10.87
C VAL A 290 -33.96 0.50 -10.86
N LEU A 291 -33.15 0.00 -11.79
CA LEU A 291 -32.77 -1.41 -11.85
C LEU A 291 -31.70 -1.70 -10.77
N GLY A 292 -32.14 -2.18 -9.60
CA GLY A 292 -31.26 -2.53 -8.48
C GLY A 292 -31.95 -3.18 -7.28
N ASP A 293 -33.21 -2.85 -6.99
CA ASP A 293 -33.94 -3.42 -5.86
C ASP A 293 -34.25 -4.93 -6.05
N ILE A 294 -33.59 -5.78 -5.27
CA ILE A 294 -33.68 -7.25 -5.33
C ILE A 294 -33.98 -7.85 -3.95
N PRO A 295 -34.82 -8.91 -3.87
CA PRO A 295 -35.13 -9.56 -2.59
C PRO A 295 -33.92 -10.30 -2.00
N GLN A 296 -33.81 -10.26 -0.67
CA GLN A 296 -32.77 -10.96 0.10
C GLN A 296 -32.74 -12.47 -0.21
N LYS A 297 -31.59 -12.98 -0.71
CA LYS A 297 -31.35 -14.42 -0.88
C LYS A 297 -31.23 -15.14 0.47
N SER A 298 -31.62 -16.43 0.49
CA SER A 298 -31.54 -17.30 1.67
C SER A 298 -30.69 -18.54 1.37
N PHE A 299 -29.83 -18.94 2.31
CA PHE A 299 -28.88 -20.04 2.18
C PHE A 299 -29.04 -21.06 3.32
N GLU A 300 -28.97 -22.35 3.01
CA GLU A 300 -29.01 -23.44 3.99
C GLU A 300 -27.64 -24.12 4.11
N PHE A 301 -26.94 -23.92 5.24
CA PHE A 301 -25.63 -24.53 5.49
C PHE A 301 -25.70 -25.66 6.53
N LYS A 302 -24.86 -26.68 6.33
CA LYS A 302 -24.66 -27.80 7.27
C LYS A 302 -23.31 -27.68 7.97
N ARG A 303 -23.28 -27.97 9.27
CA ARG A 303 -22.03 -28.06 10.05
C ARG A 303 -21.40 -29.44 9.85
N VAL A 304 -20.09 -29.48 9.66
CA VAL A 304 -19.26 -30.68 9.54
C VAL A 304 -18.26 -30.70 10.69
N THR A 305 -17.94 -31.89 11.21
CA THR A 305 -16.94 -32.08 12.27
C THR A 305 -15.80 -32.93 11.74
N TYR A 306 -14.59 -32.40 11.77
CA TYR A 306 -13.37 -33.13 11.41
C TYR A 306 -12.78 -33.85 12.61
N VAL A 307 -12.13 -35.00 12.38
CA VAL A 307 -11.38 -35.72 13.41
C VAL A 307 -9.99 -35.10 13.51
N GLN A 308 -9.56 -34.77 14.74
CA GLN A 308 -8.25 -34.21 15.02
C GLN A 308 -7.34 -35.27 15.63
N GLU A 309 -6.09 -35.34 15.17
CA GLU A 309 -5.05 -36.20 15.73
C GLU A 309 -4.02 -35.35 16.51
N PRO A 310 -3.45 -35.83 17.62
CA PRO A 310 -2.38 -35.12 18.33
C PRO A 310 -1.12 -35.00 17.46
N LEU A 311 -0.43 -33.86 17.56
CA LEU A 311 0.86 -33.66 16.90
C LEU A 311 1.91 -34.65 17.44
N ASP A 312 2.45 -35.51 16.57
CA ASP A 312 3.58 -36.38 16.88
C ASP A 312 4.89 -35.71 16.45
N VAL A 313 5.81 -35.52 17.40
CA VAL A 313 7.14 -34.94 17.13
C VAL A 313 8.14 -36.07 16.98
N ALA A 314 8.65 -36.23 15.77
CA ALA A 314 9.53 -37.34 15.38
C ALA A 314 10.66 -37.57 16.41
N PRO A 315 10.84 -38.81 16.93
CA PRO A 315 11.82 -39.10 17.98
C PRO A 315 13.24 -38.64 17.66
N GLY A 316 13.83 -37.87 18.57
CA GLY A 316 15.19 -37.32 18.42
C GLY A 316 15.27 -35.93 17.80
N THR A 317 14.15 -35.35 17.34
CA THR A 317 14.09 -33.93 16.92
C THR A 317 14.46 -33.03 18.10
N THR A 318 15.42 -32.10 17.92
CA THR A 318 15.78 -31.12 18.95
C THR A 318 15.12 -29.76 18.71
N VAL A 319 15.07 -28.92 19.75
CA VAL A 319 14.62 -27.51 19.64
C VAL A 319 15.44 -26.74 18.59
N MET A 320 16.74 -27.02 18.47
CA MET A 320 17.63 -26.41 17.49
C MET A 320 17.33 -26.88 16.06
N ASP A 321 16.94 -28.14 15.87
CA ASP A 321 16.52 -28.65 14.55
C ASP A 321 15.19 -28.03 14.11
N SER A 322 14.25 -27.85 15.05
CA SER A 322 13.00 -27.14 14.80
C SER A 322 13.24 -25.66 14.50
N LEU A 323 14.05 -24.96 15.30
CA LEU A 323 14.40 -23.55 15.06
C LEU A 323 15.06 -23.37 13.69
N LYS A 324 16.01 -24.22 13.30
CA LYS A 324 16.62 -24.17 11.96
C LYS A 324 15.63 -24.38 10.81
N ARG A 325 14.58 -25.18 11.02
CA ARG A 325 13.50 -25.36 10.04
C ARG A 325 12.59 -24.13 9.99
N LEU A 326 12.27 -23.54 11.14
CA LEU A 326 11.48 -22.31 11.22
C LEU A 326 12.21 -21.12 10.55
N LEU A 327 13.50 -20.94 10.84
CA LEU A 327 14.33 -19.85 10.29
C LEU A 327 14.54 -19.92 8.76
N ILE A 328 14.12 -20.99 8.09
CA ILE A 328 14.12 -21.10 6.61
C ILE A 328 12.71 -21.18 6.02
N LEU A 329 11.65 -21.04 6.82
CA LEU A 329 10.29 -20.89 6.31
C LEU A 329 10.14 -19.52 5.65
N SER A 330 9.67 -19.49 4.41
CA SER A 330 9.16 -18.26 3.79
C SER A 330 7.94 -17.67 4.51
N SER A 331 7.28 -18.46 5.36
CA SER A 331 6.20 -18.04 6.26
C SER A 331 6.66 -17.72 7.68
N LEU A 332 7.97 -17.59 7.94
CA LEU A 332 8.45 -16.94 9.16
C LEU A 332 8.02 -15.46 9.14
N CYS A 333 7.67 -14.89 10.29
CA CYS A 333 7.10 -13.55 10.41
C CYS A 333 5.77 -13.32 9.65
N SER A 334 5.10 -14.37 9.16
CA SER A 334 3.79 -14.25 8.50
C SER A 334 2.65 -14.21 9.54
N LYS A 335 1.39 -14.41 9.10
CA LYS A 335 0.21 -14.62 9.98
C LYS A 335 -0.41 -16.01 9.77
N ARG A 336 0.41 -17.04 9.51
CA ARG A 336 -0.02 -18.38 9.08
C ARG A 336 -0.76 -19.15 10.17
N PHE A 337 -0.42 -18.96 11.44
CA PHE A 337 -1.11 -19.61 12.56
C PHE A 337 -2.62 -19.32 12.55
N LEU A 338 -3.07 -18.10 12.22
CA LEU A 338 -4.51 -17.79 12.07
C LEU A 338 -5.19 -18.72 11.07
N THR A 339 -4.57 -18.91 9.91
CA THR A 339 -5.09 -19.77 8.83
C THR A 339 -5.15 -21.24 9.27
N ILE A 340 -4.14 -21.71 10.03
CA ILE A 340 -4.14 -23.06 10.63
C ILE A 340 -5.23 -23.21 11.69
N LYS A 341 -5.43 -22.19 12.54
CA LYS A 341 -6.51 -22.19 13.55
C LYS A 341 -7.87 -22.18 12.86
N GLY A 342 -8.01 -21.59 11.67
CA GLY A 342 -9.22 -21.63 10.84
C GLY A 342 -9.65 -23.05 10.45
N VAL A 343 -8.69 -23.94 10.19
CA VAL A 343 -8.93 -25.38 9.95
C VAL A 343 -9.44 -26.09 11.21
N LEU A 344 -8.92 -25.70 12.38
CA LEU A 344 -9.12 -26.43 13.65
C LEU A 344 -10.36 -25.98 14.43
N ASP A 345 -10.54 -24.67 14.60
CA ASP A 345 -11.71 -24.03 15.20
C ASP A 345 -11.90 -22.62 14.60
N PRO A 346 -12.86 -22.42 13.68
CA PRO A 346 -13.11 -21.12 13.04
C PRO A 346 -13.51 -20.04 14.06
N LYS A 347 -14.02 -20.41 15.24
CA LYS A 347 -14.34 -19.49 16.34
C LYS A 347 -13.08 -19.03 17.06
N ALA A 348 -12.10 -19.92 17.22
CA ALA A 348 -10.80 -19.57 17.79
C ALA A 348 -10.03 -18.65 16.83
N MET A 349 -10.00 -18.99 15.54
CA MET A 349 -9.42 -18.14 14.50
C MET A 349 -10.00 -16.72 14.55
N ALA A 350 -11.33 -16.57 14.55
CA ALA A 350 -11.97 -15.25 14.60
C ALA A 350 -11.59 -14.41 15.84
N ARG A 351 -11.44 -15.05 17.01
CA ARG A 351 -10.97 -14.38 18.23
C ARG A 351 -9.48 -14.03 18.17
N LEU A 352 -8.66 -14.93 17.63
CA LEU A 352 -7.21 -14.74 17.52
C LEU A 352 -6.87 -13.64 16.50
N ALA A 353 -7.58 -13.53 15.38
CA ALA A 353 -7.37 -12.47 14.39
C ALA A 353 -7.58 -11.07 14.99
N VAL A 354 -8.62 -10.88 15.82
CA VAL A 354 -8.82 -9.64 16.59
C VAL A 354 -7.74 -9.45 17.65
N GLY A 355 -7.42 -10.52 18.39
CA GLY A 355 -6.42 -10.46 19.45
C GLY A 355 -5.03 -10.08 18.94
N GLU A 356 -4.61 -10.65 17.81
CA GLU A 356 -3.35 -10.35 17.14
C GLU A 356 -3.32 -8.92 16.58
N ALA A 357 -4.40 -8.48 15.92
CA ALA A 357 -4.48 -7.11 15.44
C ALA A 357 -4.35 -6.09 16.60
N LEU A 358 -4.87 -6.42 17.79
CA LEU A 358 -4.70 -5.61 18.99
C LEU A 358 -3.32 -5.74 19.63
N THR A 359 -2.67 -6.91 19.64
CA THR A 359 -1.29 -7.05 20.17
C THR A 359 -0.24 -6.39 19.28
N ASN A 360 -0.51 -6.24 17.98
CA ASN A 360 0.32 -5.43 17.08
C ASN A 360 0.06 -3.92 17.28
N LEU A 361 -1.18 -3.52 17.55
CA LEU A 361 -1.56 -2.11 17.74
C LEU A 361 -1.10 -1.50 19.08
N VAL A 362 -0.97 -2.33 20.13
CA VAL A 362 -0.72 -1.90 21.53
C VAL A 362 0.58 -1.12 21.75
N TRP A 363 1.49 -1.13 20.78
CA TRP A 363 2.79 -0.45 20.84
C TRP A 363 2.72 1.04 20.52
N ALA A 364 1.61 1.52 19.96
CA ALA A 364 1.33 2.93 19.80
C ALA A 364 0.43 3.44 20.94
N ASN A 365 0.67 4.64 21.44
CA ASN A 365 -0.26 5.30 22.33
C ASN A 365 -1.60 5.57 21.62
N VAL A 366 -2.73 5.29 22.28
CA VAL A 366 -4.11 5.48 21.74
C VAL A 366 -4.99 6.14 22.80
N THR A 367 -6.11 6.74 22.40
CA THR A 367 -7.04 7.38 23.33
C THR A 367 -7.79 6.39 24.23
N PHE A 368 -8.56 5.47 23.62
CA PHE A 368 -9.26 4.39 24.31
C PHE A 368 -9.37 3.16 23.41
N LEU A 369 -9.46 1.95 23.98
CA LEU A 369 -9.66 0.73 23.21
C LEU A 369 -10.96 0.78 22.36
N SER A 370 -12.02 1.43 22.84
CA SER A 370 -13.28 1.62 22.12
C SER A 370 -13.17 2.48 20.86
N ASP A 371 -12.09 3.27 20.75
CA ASP A 371 -11.85 4.13 19.60
C ASP A 371 -11.21 3.34 18.45
N VAL A 372 -10.68 2.14 18.72
CA VAL A 372 -10.20 1.22 17.69
C VAL A 372 -11.35 0.81 16.78
N LYS A 373 -11.07 0.86 15.49
CA LYS A 373 -11.93 0.45 14.38
C LYS A 373 -11.22 -0.62 13.56
N THR A 374 -11.98 -1.41 12.80
CA THR A 374 -11.44 -2.59 12.14
C THR A 374 -12.06 -2.81 10.76
N SER A 375 -11.23 -3.20 9.81
CA SER A 375 -11.66 -3.76 8.53
C SER A 375 -11.61 -5.28 8.62
N GLY A 376 -12.72 -5.97 8.31
CA GLY A 376 -12.84 -7.42 8.41
C GLY A 376 -12.97 -8.09 7.05
N ASN A 377 -11.93 -8.82 6.62
CA ASN A 377 -11.84 -9.40 5.28
C ASN A 377 -11.94 -10.94 5.31
N TRP A 378 -12.97 -11.49 4.66
CA TRP A 378 -13.36 -12.89 4.75
C TRP A 378 -12.98 -13.69 3.50
N MET A 379 -12.22 -14.78 3.65
CA MET A 379 -11.83 -15.64 2.54
C MET A 379 -12.29 -17.07 2.79
N TYR A 380 -13.31 -17.52 2.07
CA TYR A 380 -13.94 -18.83 2.26
C TYR A 380 -14.32 -19.48 0.92
N ALA A 381 -14.40 -20.82 0.91
CA ALA A 381 -15.06 -21.57 -0.15
C ALA A 381 -16.51 -21.86 0.27
N ALA A 382 -17.31 -20.80 0.48
CA ALA A 382 -18.55 -20.87 1.28
C ALA A 382 -19.63 -21.83 0.73
N LYS A 383 -19.56 -22.16 -0.57
CA LYS A 383 -20.45 -23.11 -1.24
C LYS A 383 -20.07 -24.58 -1.01
N LEU A 384 -18.87 -24.88 -0.51
CA LEU A 384 -18.44 -26.25 -0.17
C LEU A 384 -19.03 -26.70 1.18
N GLU A 385 -19.18 -28.02 1.35
CA GLU A 385 -19.83 -28.59 2.53
C GLU A 385 -19.05 -28.27 3.82
N GLY A 386 -19.75 -27.72 4.82
CA GLY A 386 -19.16 -27.27 6.09
C GLY A 386 -18.73 -25.81 6.12
N GLU A 387 -18.17 -25.28 5.02
CA GLU A 387 -17.48 -23.99 4.99
C GLU A 387 -18.38 -22.79 5.29
N GLY A 388 -19.54 -22.68 4.64
CA GLY A 388 -20.50 -21.59 4.92
C GLY A 388 -21.03 -21.61 6.37
N ALA A 389 -21.13 -22.79 6.98
CA ALA A 389 -21.48 -22.92 8.39
C ALA A 389 -20.32 -22.56 9.34
N ALA A 390 -19.08 -22.85 8.94
CA ALA A 390 -17.87 -22.45 9.66
C ALA A 390 -17.67 -20.93 9.64
N MET A 391 -17.92 -20.27 8.49
CA MET A 391 -17.89 -18.82 8.33
C MET A 391 -18.94 -18.14 9.23
N TYR A 392 -20.17 -18.65 9.24
CA TYR A 392 -21.23 -18.15 10.13
C TYR A 392 -20.89 -18.31 11.62
N ASP A 393 -20.31 -19.45 12.00
CA ASP A 393 -19.85 -19.70 13.37
C ASP A 393 -18.67 -18.79 13.77
N ALA A 394 -17.76 -18.46 12.84
CA ALA A 394 -16.70 -17.47 13.01
C ALA A 394 -17.27 -16.05 13.19
N ALA A 395 -18.21 -15.62 12.34
CA ALA A 395 -18.86 -14.31 12.43
C ALA A 395 -19.57 -14.08 13.79
N ILE A 396 -20.24 -15.11 14.33
CA ILE A 396 -20.80 -15.05 15.68
C ILE A 396 -19.71 -14.92 16.74
N ALA A 397 -18.62 -15.67 16.64
CA ALA A 397 -17.52 -15.60 17.60
C ALA A 397 -16.82 -14.23 17.58
N LEU A 398 -16.65 -13.66 16.38
CA LEU A 398 -16.10 -12.33 16.15
C LEU A 398 -16.99 -11.25 16.78
N SER A 399 -18.27 -11.25 16.45
CA SER A 399 -19.25 -10.28 16.98
C SER A 399 -19.29 -10.28 18.50
N ASN A 400 -19.33 -11.46 19.13
CA ASN A 400 -19.30 -11.56 20.59
C ASN A 400 -18.00 -10.98 21.21
N ALA A 401 -16.85 -11.28 20.62
CA ALA A 401 -15.56 -10.77 21.10
C ALA A 401 -15.44 -9.25 20.92
N MET A 402 -15.91 -8.71 19.78
CA MET A 402 -15.89 -7.28 19.51
C MET A 402 -16.83 -6.49 20.43
N ILE A 403 -18.03 -7.03 20.72
CA ILE A 403 -18.95 -6.48 21.71
C ILE A 403 -18.32 -6.46 23.12
N GLU A 404 -17.62 -7.54 23.51
CA GLU A 404 -16.92 -7.62 24.81
C GLU A 404 -15.78 -6.59 24.91
N LEU A 405 -15.04 -6.38 23.81
CA LEU A 405 -13.94 -5.40 23.72
C LEU A 405 -14.41 -3.96 23.45
N SER A 406 -15.70 -3.74 23.17
CA SER A 406 -16.28 -2.46 22.75
C SER A 406 -15.67 -1.85 21.47
N ILE A 407 -15.17 -2.71 20.57
CA ILE A 407 -14.65 -2.33 19.24
C ILE A 407 -15.68 -2.64 18.15
N ALA A 408 -15.49 -2.08 16.95
CA ALA A 408 -16.42 -2.25 15.83
C ALA A 408 -15.69 -2.57 14.52
N ILE A 409 -16.38 -3.31 13.66
CA ILE A 409 -16.10 -3.35 12.21
C ILE A 409 -16.95 -2.27 11.56
N ASP A 410 -16.30 -1.42 10.77
CA ASP A 410 -16.87 -0.32 10.00
C ASP A 410 -16.41 -0.33 8.52
N GLY A 411 -15.58 -1.30 8.12
CA GLY A 411 -15.25 -1.60 6.73
C GLY A 411 -14.86 -3.07 6.52
N GLY A 412 -14.60 -3.49 5.29
CA GLY A 412 -14.18 -4.85 4.96
C GLY A 412 -14.89 -5.44 3.75
N ASN A 413 -14.43 -6.60 3.30
CA ASN A 413 -14.91 -7.27 2.09
C ASN A 413 -15.00 -8.80 2.30
N ASP A 414 -15.67 -9.51 1.39
CA ASP A 414 -15.71 -10.97 1.39
C ASP A 414 -15.42 -11.59 0.02
N SER A 415 -14.79 -12.76 0.03
CA SER A 415 -14.47 -13.55 -1.15
C SER A 415 -14.81 -15.00 -0.86
N ILE A 416 -16.00 -15.39 -1.33
CA ILE A 416 -16.74 -16.60 -0.90
C ILE A 416 -16.66 -17.78 -1.90
N SER A 417 -15.87 -17.63 -2.96
CA SER A 417 -15.65 -18.58 -4.07
C SER A 417 -14.18 -19.03 -4.16
N LYS A 418 -13.47 -19.11 -3.02
CA LYS A 418 -12.06 -19.51 -2.99
C LYS A 418 -11.88 -21.03 -3.14
N ASP A 419 -12.09 -21.58 -4.33
CA ASP A 419 -11.71 -22.96 -4.67
C ASP A 419 -11.22 -23.09 -6.12
N SER A 420 -10.48 -24.17 -6.40
CA SER A 420 -9.93 -24.47 -7.73
C SER A 420 -9.78 -25.98 -7.92
N TYR A 421 -9.66 -26.43 -9.16
CA TYR A 421 -9.46 -27.84 -9.50
C TYR A 421 -8.03 -28.10 -9.97
N ALA A 422 -7.25 -28.84 -9.19
CA ALA A 422 -5.82 -29.09 -9.42
C ALA A 422 -5.49 -30.56 -9.15
N ASP A 423 -4.60 -31.14 -9.95
CA ASP A 423 -4.17 -32.56 -9.91
C ASP A 423 -5.32 -33.61 -9.79
N GLY A 424 -6.51 -33.29 -10.30
CA GLY A 424 -7.68 -34.16 -10.23
C GLY A 424 -8.56 -33.99 -8.98
N GLU A 425 -8.22 -33.07 -8.08
CA GLU A 425 -8.92 -32.80 -6.83
C GLU A 425 -9.38 -31.34 -6.70
N VAL A 426 -10.31 -31.07 -5.78
CA VAL A 426 -10.72 -29.71 -5.43
C VAL A 426 -9.81 -29.19 -4.32
N VAL A 427 -9.03 -28.16 -4.63
CA VAL A 427 -8.15 -27.46 -3.70
C VAL A 427 -8.82 -26.17 -3.24
N LYS A 428 -8.80 -25.93 -1.93
CA LYS A 428 -9.32 -24.72 -1.29
C LYS A 428 -8.33 -24.23 -0.23
N PRO A 429 -8.22 -22.92 0.05
CA PRO A 429 -7.59 -22.46 1.26
C PRO A 429 -8.48 -22.84 2.48
N PRO A 430 -7.91 -22.88 3.68
CA PRO A 430 -8.70 -22.80 4.91
C PRO A 430 -9.57 -21.54 4.93
N GLY A 431 -10.75 -21.64 5.55
CA GLY A 431 -11.56 -20.47 5.86
C GLY A 431 -10.77 -19.50 6.74
N ASN A 432 -10.58 -18.28 6.26
CA ASN A 432 -9.66 -17.29 6.83
C ASN A 432 -10.36 -15.94 7.04
N LEU A 433 -9.88 -15.19 8.03
CA LEU A 433 -10.30 -13.83 8.35
C LEU A 433 -9.06 -12.98 8.61
N VAL A 434 -8.94 -11.87 7.88
CA VAL A 434 -7.92 -10.86 8.13
C VAL A 434 -8.60 -9.65 8.79
N ILE A 435 -8.08 -9.24 9.95
CA ILE A 435 -8.51 -8.05 10.68
C ILE A 435 -7.42 -6.99 10.56
N SER A 436 -7.72 -5.88 9.88
CA SER A 436 -6.86 -4.69 9.88
C SER A 436 -7.40 -3.70 10.91
N ALA A 437 -6.67 -3.46 12.00
CA ALA A 437 -7.07 -2.53 13.06
C ALA A 437 -6.44 -1.15 12.89
N TYR A 438 -7.23 -0.10 13.13
CA TYR A 438 -6.79 1.30 13.03
C TYR A 438 -7.44 2.17 14.10
N VAL A 439 -6.72 3.21 14.52
CA VAL A 439 -7.13 4.14 15.59
C VAL A 439 -6.34 5.44 15.46
N THR A 440 -6.86 6.53 16.02
CA THR A 440 -6.10 7.77 16.13
C THR A 440 -5.01 7.64 17.20
N CYS A 441 -3.74 7.83 16.82
CA CYS A 441 -2.64 7.98 17.75
C CYS A 441 -2.52 9.45 18.17
N PRO A 442 -2.85 9.83 19.43
CA PRO A 442 -2.78 11.22 19.88
C PRO A 442 -1.33 11.73 20.04
N ASP A 443 -0.35 10.83 20.13
CA ASP A 443 1.06 11.16 20.32
C ASP A 443 1.98 10.09 19.68
N ILE A 444 2.32 10.29 18.40
CA ILE A 444 3.24 9.40 17.64
C ILE A 444 4.66 9.36 18.23
N THR A 445 4.97 10.22 19.21
CA THR A 445 6.28 10.28 19.85
C THR A 445 6.45 9.21 20.94
N LYS A 446 5.31 8.65 21.39
CA LYS A 446 5.14 7.56 22.37
C LYS A 446 4.75 6.26 21.67
N ILE A 447 5.58 5.84 20.73
CA ILE A 447 5.53 4.53 20.08
C ILE A 447 6.73 3.70 20.56
N VAL A 448 6.49 2.43 20.86
CA VAL A 448 7.53 1.44 21.15
C VAL A 448 7.75 0.54 19.93
N THR A 449 9.00 0.13 19.75
CA THR A 449 9.48 -0.70 18.64
C THR A 449 10.26 -1.89 19.19
N SER A 450 10.41 -2.95 18.40
CA SER A 450 10.97 -4.23 18.82
C SER A 450 12.50 -4.23 19.07
N ASP A 451 13.23 -3.18 18.68
CA ASP A 451 14.68 -3.07 18.91
C ASP A 451 15.00 -2.91 20.41
N LEU A 452 15.82 -3.81 20.95
CA LEU A 452 16.33 -3.76 22.33
C LEU A 452 17.34 -2.62 22.51
N LYS A 453 17.16 -1.79 23.54
CA LYS A 453 17.91 -0.52 23.72
C LYS A 453 18.68 -0.40 25.04
N LEU A 454 18.39 -1.24 26.04
CA LEU A 454 18.88 -1.01 27.41
C LEU A 454 20.15 -1.79 27.78
N GLY A 455 20.62 -2.69 26.92
CA GLY A 455 21.86 -3.45 27.14
C GLY A 455 21.86 -4.15 28.49
N ASP A 456 22.94 -4.03 29.26
CA ASP A 456 23.06 -4.66 30.58
C ASP A 456 22.02 -4.14 31.61
N ASP A 457 21.33 -3.02 31.38
CA ASP A 457 20.24 -2.52 32.23
C ASP A 457 18.84 -2.96 31.79
N GLY A 458 18.72 -3.69 30.67
CA GLY A 458 17.45 -4.21 30.15
C GLY A 458 17.03 -5.52 30.78
N ILE A 459 15.77 -5.59 31.23
CA ILE A 459 15.09 -6.83 31.64
C ILE A 459 14.01 -7.16 30.62
N LEU A 460 13.99 -8.42 30.17
CA LEU A 460 12.94 -8.96 29.33
C LEU A 460 11.81 -9.56 30.20
N LEU A 461 10.60 -9.05 30.03
CA LEU A 461 9.38 -9.54 30.67
C LEU A 461 8.46 -10.21 29.63
N HIS A 462 8.04 -11.44 29.89
CA HIS A 462 6.99 -12.12 29.13
C HIS A 462 5.63 -11.91 29.82
N ILE A 463 4.66 -11.42 29.06
CA ILE A 463 3.25 -11.34 29.47
C ILE A 463 2.48 -12.48 28.81
N ASP A 464 2.01 -13.43 29.62
CA ASP A 464 1.18 -14.57 29.20
C ASP A 464 -0.31 -14.17 29.30
N LEU A 465 -0.94 -13.90 28.16
CA LEU A 465 -2.35 -13.49 28.10
C LEU A 465 -3.31 -14.65 28.31
N THR A 466 -2.84 -15.89 28.20
CA THR A 466 -3.67 -17.07 28.43
C THR A 466 -3.96 -17.29 29.91
N LYS A 467 -3.08 -16.85 30.83
CA LYS A 467 -3.12 -17.26 32.25
C LYS A 467 -3.22 -18.79 32.43
N GLY A 468 -2.68 -19.57 31.48
CA GLY A 468 -2.84 -21.03 31.38
C GLY A 468 -4.23 -21.53 30.96
N LYS A 469 -5.13 -20.66 30.44
CA LYS A 469 -6.48 -20.98 29.97
C LYS A 469 -6.96 -20.05 28.84
N GLN A 470 -7.10 -20.61 27.62
CA GLN A 470 -7.62 -20.02 26.38
C GLN A 470 -8.75 -18.94 26.49
N ARG A 471 -8.43 -17.70 26.88
CA ARG A 471 -9.34 -16.52 26.87
C ARG A 471 -8.56 -15.22 26.71
N LEU A 472 -9.12 -14.28 25.95
CA LEU A 472 -8.59 -12.92 25.81
C LEU A 472 -8.85 -12.09 27.06
N GLY A 473 -7.79 -11.67 27.76
CA GLY A 473 -7.85 -10.65 28.82
C GLY A 473 -7.76 -9.21 28.30
N GLY A 474 -8.31 -8.94 27.11
CA GLY A 474 -7.91 -7.82 26.24
C GLY A 474 -8.04 -6.42 26.84
N PHE A 475 -9.05 -6.17 27.69
CA PHE A 475 -9.28 -4.83 28.27
C PHE A 475 -8.17 -4.40 29.25
N ALA A 476 -7.70 -5.33 30.08
CA ALA A 476 -6.68 -5.05 31.10
C ALA A 476 -5.27 -4.93 30.51
N LEU A 477 -4.96 -5.73 29.49
CA LEU A 477 -3.65 -5.68 28.84
C LEU A 477 -3.43 -4.36 28.12
N ALA A 478 -4.35 -3.97 27.25
CA ALA A 478 -4.19 -2.78 26.43
C ALA A 478 -4.03 -1.54 27.31
N GLN A 479 -4.88 -1.40 28.34
CA GLN A 479 -4.72 -0.33 29.34
C GLN A 479 -3.38 -0.41 30.07
N GLY A 480 -2.93 -1.61 30.47
CA GLY A 480 -1.66 -1.79 31.18
C GLY A 480 -0.45 -1.40 30.34
N VAL A 481 -0.40 -1.80 29.07
CA VAL A 481 0.69 -1.40 28.18
C VAL A 481 0.60 0.09 27.84
N HIS A 482 -0.57 0.65 27.55
CA HIS A 482 -0.71 2.08 27.28
C HIS A 482 -0.36 2.95 28.51
N ASP A 483 -0.70 2.53 29.73
CA ASP A 483 -0.28 3.21 30.97
C ASP A 483 1.25 3.17 31.16
N LEU A 484 1.91 2.08 30.74
CA LEU A 484 3.36 1.95 30.76
C LEU A 484 4.04 2.78 29.65
N LEU A 485 3.41 2.92 28.47
CA LEU A 485 3.84 3.81 27.39
C LEU A 485 3.68 5.29 27.78
N GLY A 486 2.56 5.63 28.42
CA GLY A 486 2.25 6.98 28.90
C GLY A 486 3.30 7.49 29.90
N ASP A 487 3.72 6.61 30.81
CA ASP A 487 4.77 6.86 31.82
C ASP A 487 6.21 6.57 31.33
N GLU A 488 6.40 6.20 30.06
CA GLU A 488 7.70 5.95 29.41
C GLU A 488 8.53 4.82 30.06
N LEU A 489 7.87 3.81 30.64
CA LEU A 489 8.48 2.70 31.38
C LEU A 489 8.89 1.49 30.51
N ILE A 490 8.57 1.50 29.22
CA ILE A 490 8.94 0.45 28.24
C ILE A 490 9.95 1.04 27.25
N SER A 491 11.06 0.34 27.01
CA SER A 491 12.04 0.71 25.98
C SER A 491 11.82 -0.03 24.66
N ALA A 492 11.49 -1.32 24.71
CA ALA A 492 11.22 -2.14 23.55
C ALA A 492 10.06 -3.08 23.81
N GLY A 493 9.39 -3.54 22.77
CA GLY A 493 8.26 -4.45 22.90
C GLY A 493 7.96 -5.16 21.59
N HIS A 494 7.54 -6.42 21.67
CA HIS A 494 7.13 -7.20 20.51
C HIS A 494 6.09 -8.25 20.89
N ASP A 495 5.22 -8.63 19.95
CA ASP A 495 4.14 -9.58 20.20
C ASP A 495 4.49 -11.03 19.85
N ILE A 496 3.78 -11.97 20.46
CA ILE A 496 3.93 -13.40 20.23
C ILE A 496 2.82 -13.83 19.27
N SER A 497 3.21 -14.13 18.04
CA SER A 497 2.34 -14.57 16.93
C SER A 497 2.85 -15.90 16.34
N ASP A 498 3.20 -15.94 15.05
CA ASP A 498 3.77 -17.13 14.39
C ASP A 498 5.07 -17.60 15.08
N SER A 499 5.31 -18.91 15.14
CA SER A 499 6.53 -19.53 15.71
C SER A 499 6.83 -19.29 17.21
N GLY A 500 6.03 -18.48 17.92
CA GLY A 500 6.01 -18.39 19.38
C GLY A 500 7.16 -17.62 20.04
N LEU A 501 7.19 -17.70 21.39
CA LEU A 501 8.02 -16.86 22.29
C LEU A 501 9.51 -16.77 21.90
N LEU A 502 10.13 -17.87 21.46
CA LEU A 502 11.55 -17.86 21.13
C LEU A 502 11.86 -17.05 19.86
N VAL A 503 10.98 -17.10 18.86
CA VAL A 503 11.17 -16.33 17.62
C VAL A 503 10.92 -14.85 17.87
N CYS A 504 9.86 -14.49 18.60
CA CYS A 504 9.62 -13.10 19.05
C CYS A 504 10.85 -12.50 19.76
N ALA A 505 11.45 -13.22 20.73
CA ALA A 505 12.64 -12.73 21.41
C ALA A 505 13.89 -12.64 20.50
N LEU A 506 14.05 -13.56 19.54
CA LEU A 506 15.13 -13.50 18.55
C LEU A 506 14.96 -12.33 17.58
N GLU A 507 13.75 -12.03 17.12
CA GLU A 507 13.44 -10.86 16.30
C GLU A 507 13.81 -9.57 17.02
N MET A 508 13.43 -9.41 18.30
CA MET A 508 13.86 -8.27 19.12
C MET A 508 15.39 -8.14 19.21
N ALA A 509 16.10 -9.26 19.34
CA ALA A 509 17.56 -9.30 19.39
C ALA A 509 18.23 -8.98 18.04
N PHE A 510 17.63 -9.40 16.92
CA PHE A 510 18.11 -9.07 15.57
C PHE A 510 17.92 -7.59 15.26
N ILE A 511 16.74 -7.02 15.55
CA ILE A 511 16.44 -5.61 15.29
C ILE A 511 17.24 -4.70 16.25
N GLY A 512 17.42 -5.12 17.52
CA GLY A 512 18.33 -4.45 18.46
C GLY A 512 19.83 -4.72 18.23
N ASN A 513 20.19 -5.56 17.24
CA ASN A 513 21.56 -6.01 16.94
C ASN A 513 22.37 -6.41 18.19
N CYS A 514 21.75 -7.16 19.11
CA CYS A 514 22.32 -7.44 20.43
C CYS A 514 22.26 -8.92 20.83
N GLY A 515 22.96 -9.26 21.92
CA GLY A 515 22.78 -10.54 22.60
C GLY A 515 21.57 -10.52 23.53
N ILE A 516 20.94 -11.69 23.69
CA ILE A 516 19.93 -11.95 24.74
C ILE A 516 20.30 -13.20 25.54
N VAL A 517 19.99 -13.19 26.83
CA VAL A 517 20.07 -14.36 27.71
C VAL A 517 18.67 -14.65 28.23
N LEU A 518 18.12 -15.83 27.91
CA LEU A 518 16.78 -16.26 28.30
C LEU A 518 16.80 -17.38 29.34
N ASP A 519 15.90 -17.30 30.33
CA ASP A 519 15.56 -18.35 31.29
C ASP A 519 14.08 -18.75 31.12
N LEU A 520 13.85 -19.89 30.45
CA LEU A 520 12.53 -20.37 30.08
C LEU A 520 12.16 -21.63 30.87
N ALA A 521 11.71 -21.43 32.11
CA ALA A 521 11.24 -22.51 32.98
C ALA A 521 9.95 -23.15 32.42
N SER A 522 9.97 -24.45 32.09
CA SER A 522 8.89 -25.11 31.34
C SER A 522 7.57 -25.32 32.10
N GLN A 523 7.50 -24.99 33.39
CA GLN A 523 6.32 -25.09 34.27
C GLN A 523 5.56 -26.45 34.23
N GLY A 524 6.23 -27.54 33.84
CA GLY A 524 5.66 -28.88 33.70
C GLY A 524 5.25 -29.26 32.27
N ASN A 525 5.27 -28.32 31.33
CA ASN A 525 5.13 -28.58 29.90
C ASN A 525 6.44 -29.07 29.28
N SER A 526 6.37 -29.55 28.03
CA SER A 526 7.56 -29.81 27.22
C SER A 526 8.24 -28.49 26.82
N ILE A 527 9.54 -28.53 26.57
CA ILE A 527 10.28 -27.34 26.12
C ILE A 527 9.72 -26.82 24.78
N PHE A 528 9.32 -27.71 23.86
CA PHE A 528 8.68 -27.34 22.60
C PHE A 528 7.41 -26.51 22.78
N LEU A 529 6.51 -26.94 23.68
CA LEU A 529 5.31 -26.18 24.02
C LEU A 529 5.63 -24.86 24.74
N THR A 530 6.79 -24.76 25.40
CA THR A 530 7.20 -23.52 26.09
C THR A 530 7.71 -22.47 25.11
N VAL A 531 8.35 -22.88 24.00
CA VAL A 531 9.08 -21.97 23.10
C VAL A 531 8.42 -21.72 21.74
N PHE A 532 7.59 -22.65 21.24
CA PHE A 532 6.95 -22.59 19.92
C PHE A 532 5.41 -22.56 19.96
N THR A 533 4.81 -22.24 21.11
CA THR A 533 3.34 -22.13 21.20
C THR A 533 2.89 -20.75 20.70
N GLU A 534 2.03 -20.77 19.68
CA GLU A 534 1.40 -19.63 19.01
C GLU A 534 0.09 -19.29 19.74
N GLU A 535 0.23 -18.76 20.95
CA GLU A 535 -0.83 -18.16 21.76
C GLU A 535 -0.45 -16.70 22.01
N LEU A 536 -1.44 -15.82 22.11
CA LEU A 536 -1.21 -14.39 22.25
C LEU A 536 -0.42 -14.07 23.53
N GLY A 537 0.63 -13.26 23.38
CA GLY A 537 1.52 -12.84 24.46
C GLY A 537 2.36 -11.65 24.01
N LEU A 538 3.06 -11.02 24.94
CA LEU A 538 3.99 -9.92 24.65
C LEU A 538 5.34 -10.17 25.32
N VAL A 539 6.41 -9.67 24.70
CA VAL A 539 7.73 -9.50 25.34
C VAL A 539 8.01 -8.00 25.47
N LEU A 540 8.43 -7.54 26.65
CA LEU A 540 8.79 -6.16 26.96
C LEU A 540 10.25 -6.05 27.39
N GLU A 541 10.96 -5.01 26.96
CA GLU A 541 12.22 -4.57 27.57
C GLU A 541 11.96 -3.36 28.49
N VAL A 542 12.31 -3.50 29.78
CA VAL A 542 12.17 -2.46 30.80
C VAL A 542 13.48 -2.27 31.56
N SER A 543 13.68 -1.11 32.19
CA SER A 543 14.87 -0.89 33.02
C SER A 543 14.84 -1.74 34.29
N LYS A 544 16.00 -2.25 34.69
CA LYS A 544 16.24 -2.86 36.02
C LYS A 544 15.76 -1.97 37.19
N ASN A 545 15.76 -0.66 37.02
CA ASN A 545 15.34 0.29 38.06
C ASN A 545 13.81 0.42 38.19
N ASP A 546 13.08 0.20 37.10
CA ASP A 546 11.63 0.45 37.01
C ASP A 546 10.80 -0.82 37.21
N ILE A 547 11.45 -1.98 37.28
CA ILE A 547 10.81 -3.30 37.27
C ILE A 547 9.73 -3.48 38.34
N ASP A 548 9.95 -3.00 39.58
CA ASP A 548 8.97 -3.11 40.65
C ASP A 548 7.70 -2.30 40.35
N SER A 549 7.87 -1.10 39.76
CA SER A 549 6.76 -0.23 39.33
C SER A 549 5.98 -0.84 38.16
N VAL A 550 6.68 -1.39 37.18
CA VAL A 550 6.08 -2.10 36.03
C VAL A 550 5.27 -3.31 36.52
N MET A 551 5.87 -4.14 37.38
CA MET A 551 5.23 -5.33 37.92
C MET A 551 4.03 -4.99 38.81
N GLU A 552 4.09 -3.92 39.62
CA GLU A 552 2.96 -3.43 40.42
C GLU A 552 1.81 -2.93 39.53
N LYS A 553 2.11 -2.10 38.52
CA LYS A 553 1.12 -1.62 37.53
C LYS A 553 0.40 -2.76 36.83
N LEU A 554 1.13 -3.70 36.24
CA LEU A 554 0.55 -4.87 35.55
C LEU A 554 -0.29 -5.72 36.52
N SER A 555 0.23 -5.97 37.73
CA SER A 555 -0.51 -6.73 38.77
C SER A 555 -1.80 -6.02 39.21
N SER A 556 -1.80 -4.69 39.28
CA SER A 556 -2.99 -3.89 39.65
C SER A 556 -4.15 -4.03 38.64
N MET A 557 -3.83 -4.43 37.41
CA MET A 557 -4.78 -4.69 36.33
C MET A 557 -5.04 -6.19 36.11
N ASP A 558 -4.58 -7.07 37.01
CA ASP A 558 -4.68 -8.53 36.84
C ASP A 558 -3.97 -9.02 35.55
N VAL A 559 -2.83 -8.40 35.20
CA VAL A 559 -1.93 -8.84 34.13
C VAL A 559 -0.70 -9.50 34.76
N THR A 560 -0.37 -10.73 34.33
CA THR A 560 0.78 -11.48 34.86
C THR A 560 1.98 -11.35 33.92
N ALA A 561 3.04 -10.70 34.41
CA ALA A 561 4.36 -10.72 33.76
C ALA A 561 5.33 -11.67 34.48
N LYS A 562 6.31 -12.18 33.74
CA LYS A 562 7.43 -13.01 34.26
C LYS A 562 8.74 -12.49 33.66
N ILE A 563 9.76 -12.33 34.49
CA ILE A 563 11.13 -12.11 34.00
C ILE A 563 11.56 -13.36 33.22
N ILE A 564 11.95 -13.17 31.97
CA ILE A 564 12.46 -14.23 31.09
C ILE A 564 13.88 -14.01 30.62
N GLY A 565 14.50 -12.84 30.88
CA GLY A 565 15.87 -12.60 30.42
C GLY A 565 16.40 -11.19 30.62
N GLN A 566 17.54 -10.92 30.00
CA GLN A 566 18.17 -9.60 29.89
C GLN A 566 18.89 -9.46 28.53
N SER A 567 19.00 -8.23 28.05
CA SER A 567 19.84 -7.83 26.91
C SER A 567 21.31 -7.63 27.37
N SER A 568 22.24 -7.45 26.44
CA SER A 568 23.63 -7.04 26.74
C SER A 568 24.26 -6.26 25.58
N TRP A 569 24.72 -5.02 25.83
CA TRP A 569 25.44 -4.18 24.87
C TRP A 569 26.09 -2.93 25.54
N SER A 570 26.86 -2.13 24.79
CA SER A 570 27.42 -0.84 25.26
C SER A 570 27.78 0.11 24.11
N LEU A 571 27.44 1.41 24.19
CA LEU A 571 28.10 2.47 23.39
C LEU A 571 27.99 3.88 24.03
N SER A 572 28.37 4.95 23.31
CA SER A 572 28.95 6.17 23.91
C SER A 572 28.75 7.51 23.18
N PHE A 573 28.15 8.51 23.88
CA PHE A 573 28.27 10.01 23.73
C PHE A 573 27.08 10.82 23.16
N ILE A 574 26.98 12.13 23.52
CA ILE A 574 25.76 13.00 23.45
C ILE A 574 26.03 14.41 22.82
N PRO A 575 25.22 14.91 21.84
CA PRO A 575 25.25 16.29 21.29
C PRO A 575 23.91 17.11 21.36
N SER A 576 23.84 18.30 20.73
CA SER A 576 22.78 19.34 20.98
C SER A 576 22.31 20.19 19.76
N ILE A 577 21.24 21.01 19.94
CA ILE A 577 20.30 21.58 18.92
C ILE A 577 20.65 23.00 18.38
N THR A 578 19.96 23.42 17.30
CA THR A 578 19.97 24.74 16.62
C THR A 578 18.95 25.76 17.20
N ASP A 579 19.06 27.05 16.83
CA ASP A 579 18.52 28.25 17.51
C ASP A 579 17.26 28.87 16.85
N ASP A 580 16.22 29.14 17.66
CA ASP A 580 14.87 29.65 17.31
C ASP A 580 14.83 30.94 16.47
N LYS A 581 15.89 31.77 16.50
CA LYS A 581 15.90 33.12 15.89
C LYS A 581 15.57 33.16 14.39
N TYR A 582 15.72 32.04 13.68
CA TYR A 582 15.44 31.95 12.24
C TYR A 582 13.95 31.74 11.93
N MET A 583 13.19 31.12 12.84
CA MET A 583 11.77 30.76 12.63
C MET A 583 10.82 31.97 12.72
N THR A 584 11.21 32.99 13.48
CA THR A 584 10.38 34.18 13.79
C THR A 584 10.61 35.38 12.86
N GLY A 585 11.42 35.22 11.80
CA GLY A 585 11.74 36.28 10.85
C GLY A 585 10.55 36.72 9.97
N THR A 586 10.35 38.04 9.84
CA THR A 586 9.20 38.64 9.11
C THR A 586 9.36 38.72 7.59
N SER A 587 10.49 38.28 7.03
CA SER A 587 10.79 38.34 5.60
C SER A 587 11.48 37.05 5.15
N LYS A 588 10.69 36.10 4.63
CA LYS A 588 11.17 34.79 4.17
C LYS A 588 11.56 34.80 2.68
N PRO A 589 12.63 34.11 2.24
CA PRO A 589 12.95 34.01 0.81
C PRO A 589 11.98 33.05 0.10
N LYS A 590 11.50 33.43 -1.09
CA LYS A 590 10.59 32.60 -1.88
C LYS A 590 11.33 31.48 -2.62
N VAL A 591 10.82 30.25 -2.53
CA VAL A 591 11.33 29.08 -3.28
C VAL A 591 10.19 28.51 -4.12
N ALA A 592 10.48 28.21 -5.39
CA ALA A 592 9.53 27.52 -6.26
C ALA A 592 9.72 26.01 -6.09
N ILE A 593 8.65 25.32 -5.67
CA ILE A 593 8.59 23.87 -5.61
C ILE A 593 7.96 23.42 -6.93
N ILE A 594 8.80 22.98 -7.87
CA ILE A 594 8.37 22.64 -9.23
C ILE A 594 7.92 21.19 -9.25
N ARG A 595 6.70 20.96 -9.73
CA ARG A 595 6.15 19.62 -9.93
C ARG A 595 5.52 19.45 -11.31
N GLU A 596 5.46 18.22 -11.77
CA GLU A 596 4.86 17.81 -13.04
C GLU A 596 3.81 16.71 -12.79
N GLU A 597 3.07 16.36 -13.82
CA GLU A 597 2.25 15.15 -13.86
C GLU A 597 3.06 13.90 -13.46
N GLY A 598 2.57 13.15 -12.46
CA GLY A 598 3.21 11.93 -11.91
C GLY A 598 4.18 12.13 -10.73
N SER A 599 4.69 13.34 -10.50
CA SER A 599 5.54 13.60 -9.31
C SER A 599 4.74 13.65 -8.00
N ASN A 600 5.30 13.12 -6.91
CA ASN A 600 4.57 12.86 -5.66
C ASN A 600 5.24 13.40 -4.37
N GLY A 601 6.49 13.88 -4.43
CA GLY A 601 7.25 14.36 -3.26
C GLY A 601 7.12 15.85 -2.93
N ASP A 602 6.05 16.52 -3.37
CA ASP A 602 5.95 17.99 -3.30
C ASP A 602 5.60 18.54 -1.91
N ARG A 603 4.89 17.77 -1.09
CA ARG A 603 4.41 18.22 0.23
C ARG A 603 5.55 18.20 1.25
N GLU A 604 6.31 17.11 1.32
CA GLU A 604 7.43 16.97 2.23
C GLU A 604 8.58 17.91 1.86
N MET A 605 8.84 18.11 0.55
CA MET A 605 9.78 19.11 0.06
C MET A 605 9.35 20.53 0.46
N SER A 606 8.07 20.88 0.28
CA SER A 606 7.52 22.17 0.72
C SER A 606 7.66 22.37 2.23
N ALA A 607 7.38 21.33 3.03
CA ALA A 607 7.50 21.37 4.48
C ALA A 607 8.95 21.55 4.94
N ALA A 608 9.90 20.83 4.36
CA ALA A 608 11.33 20.96 4.64
C ALA A 608 11.82 22.40 4.39
N PHE A 609 11.46 23.00 3.25
CA PHE A 609 11.78 24.41 2.96
C PHE A 609 11.08 25.38 3.92
N TYR A 610 9.82 25.15 4.29
CA TYR A 610 9.10 25.98 5.24
C TYR A 610 9.77 25.99 6.63
N VAL A 611 10.20 24.82 7.11
CA VAL A 611 10.90 24.64 8.39
C VAL A 611 12.32 25.21 8.34
N ALA A 612 12.98 25.19 7.18
CA ALA A 612 14.22 25.92 6.95
C ALA A 612 14.04 27.46 6.84
N GLY A 613 12.82 27.98 7.04
CA GLY A 613 12.53 29.42 7.10
C GLY A 613 12.20 30.08 5.76
N PHE A 614 11.93 29.31 4.70
CA PHE A 614 11.55 29.82 3.38
C PHE A 614 10.04 30.01 3.22
N GLU A 615 9.65 30.66 2.13
CA GLU A 615 8.28 30.74 1.64
C GLU A 615 8.15 29.84 0.39
N PRO A 616 7.76 28.56 0.53
CA PRO A 616 7.57 27.64 -0.60
C PRO A 616 6.30 27.99 -1.40
N TRP A 617 6.32 27.72 -2.70
CA TRP A 617 5.18 27.90 -3.61
C TRP A 617 5.00 26.65 -4.49
N ASP A 618 3.78 26.10 -4.54
CA ASP A 618 3.39 25.11 -5.57
C ASP A 618 3.50 25.75 -6.95
N VAL A 619 4.35 25.20 -7.81
CA VAL A 619 4.50 25.62 -9.20
C VAL A 619 4.37 24.40 -10.10
N ALA A 620 3.18 24.19 -10.65
CA ALA A 620 2.99 23.16 -11.65
C ALA A 620 3.66 23.57 -12.97
N MET A 621 4.21 22.60 -13.69
CA MET A 621 4.70 22.81 -15.06
C MET A 621 3.63 23.42 -15.98
N SER A 622 2.34 23.07 -15.80
CA SER A 622 1.23 23.68 -16.53
C SER A 622 1.08 25.19 -16.27
N ASP A 623 1.40 25.69 -15.07
CA ASP A 623 1.38 27.12 -14.73
C ASP A 623 2.53 27.88 -15.42
N LEU A 624 3.70 27.24 -15.53
CA LEU A 624 4.87 27.77 -16.26
C LEU A 624 4.64 27.78 -17.78
N LEU A 625 4.11 26.69 -18.34
CA LEU A 625 3.81 26.54 -19.77
C LEU A 625 2.73 27.52 -20.24
N LYS A 626 1.69 27.75 -19.43
CA LYS A 626 0.63 28.76 -19.68
C LYS A 626 1.08 30.19 -19.36
N GLY A 627 2.27 30.40 -18.77
CA GLY A 627 2.81 31.71 -18.42
C GLY A 627 2.10 32.40 -17.24
N VAL A 628 1.36 31.64 -16.43
CA VAL A 628 0.65 32.13 -15.23
C VAL A 628 1.65 32.59 -14.16
N ILE A 629 2.80 31.92 -14.08
CA ILE A 629 3.89 32.26 -13.16
C ILE A 629 5.26 32.28 -13.86
N SER A 630 6.25 32.92 -13.24
CA SER A 630 7.59 33.08 -13.79
C SER A 630 8.65 32.90 -12.70
N LEU A 631 9.70 32.14 -13.02
CA LEU A 631 10.79 31.81 -12.09
C LEU A 631 11.58 33.04 -11.60
N ASN A 632 11.47 34.20 -12.30
CA ASN A 632 12.03 35.49 -11.87
C ASN A 632 11.62 35.94 -10.45
N LYS A 633 10.51 35.43 -9.92
CA LYS A 633 9.97 35.81 -8.60
C LYS A 633 10.67 35.11 -7.42
N PHE A 634 11.52 34.12 -7.69
CA PHE A 634 12.04 33.20 -6.68
C PHE A 634 13.54 33.37 -6.46
N ARG A 635 14.00 32.94 -5.28
CA ARG A 635 15.42 32.94 -4.86
C ARG A 635 16.04 31.56 -4.86
N GLY A 636 15.22 30.51 -4.85
CA GLY A 636 15.60 29.12 -5.03
C GLY A 636 14.53 28.37 -5.84
N ILE A 637 14.91 27.21 -6.37
CA ILE A 637 14.05 26.29 -7.12
C ILE A 637 14.39 24.90 -6.61
N ALA A 638 13.36 24.09 -6.33
CA ALA A 638 13.50 22.67 -6.05
C ALA A 638 12.59 21.89 -7.01
N PHE A 639 13.15 20.86 -7.65
CA PHE A 639 12.37 19.86 -8.37
C PHE A 639 12.05 18.74 -7.38
N VAL A 640 10.80 18.28 -7.37
CA VAL A 640 10.32 17.27 -6.41
C VAL A 640 10.53 15.86 -6.95
N GLY A 641 10.67 14.89 -6.05
CA GLY A 641 10.73 13.47 -6.40
C GLY A 641 9.39 12.88 -6.84
N GLY A 642 9.46 11.63 -7.28
CA GLY A 642 8.35 10.84 -7.82
C GLY A 642 8.52 10.56 -9.31
N PHE A 643 7.50 9.96 -9.91
CA PHE A 643 7.59 9.33 -11.22
C PHE A 643 6.94 10.24 -12.26
N SER A 644 7.67 11.26 -12.72
CA SER A 644 7.09 12.23 -13.66
C SER A 644 6.88 11.60 -15.05
N TYR A 645 5.67 11.70 -15.62
CA TYR A 645 5.22 10.84 -16.73
C TYR A 645 5.43 9.34 -16.46
N ALA A 646 5.50 9.01 -15.18
CA ALA A 646 5.81 7.70 -14.63
C ALA A 646 6.99 6.97 -15.31
N ASN A 647 8.02 7.73 -15.66
CA ASN A 647 9.29 7.26 -16.19
C ASN A 647 9.21 6.56 -17.57
N VAL A 648 8.12 6.70 -18.34
CA VAL A 648 8.15 6.33 -19.76
C VAL A 648 9.09 7.26 -20.54
N LEU A 649 9.92 6.62 -21.37
CA LEU A 649 11.10 7.21 -22.00
C LEU A 649 12.27 7.49 -21.03
N ASP A 650 12.33 6.73 -19.92
CA ASP A 650 13.27 6.81 -18.78
C ASP A 650 12.91 7.91 -17.75
N SER A 651 13.36 7.73 -16.49
CA SER A 651 13.11 8.67 -15.37
C SER A 651 13.39 10.13 -15.75
N ALA A 652 12.45 11.01 -15.40
CA ALA A 652 12.43 12.44 -15.64
C ALA A 652 12.58 12.94 -17.11
N GLU A 653 12.86 12.09 -18.10
CA GLU A 653 13.11 12.53 -19.49
C GLU A 653 11.87 13.18 -20.13
N GLY A 654 10.65 12.73 -19.83
CA GLY A 654 9.41 13.40 -20.24
C GLY A 654 9.26 14.83 -19.68
N TRP A 655 9.73 15.06 -18.45
CA TRP A 655 9.73 16.38 -17.79
C TRP A 655 10.83 17.28 -18.37
N VAL A 656 12.03 16.73 -18.57
CA VAL A 656 13.14 17.41 -19.25
C VAL A 656 12.76 17.80 -20.68
N ALA A 657 12.10 16.92 -21.44
CA ALA A 657 11.57 17.19 -22.77
C ALA A 657 10.54 18.33 -22.76
N SER A 658 9.63 18.34 -21.79
CA SER A 658 8.62 19.40 -21.60
C SER A 658 9.23 20.78 -21.36
N ILE A 659 10.42 20.85 -20.74
CA ILE A 659 11.22 22.08 -20.59
C ILE A 659 11.99 22.39 -21.88
N ARG A 660 12.75 21.43 -22.42
CA ARG A 660 13.70 21.65 -23.52
C ARG A 660 13.01 21.98 -24.86
N PHE A 661 11.86 21.37 -25.14
CA PHE A 661 11.09 21.66 -26.35
C PHE A 661 10.24 22.94 -26.25
N ASN A 662 10.16 23.56 -25.06
CA ASN A 662 9.42 24.81 -24.84
C ASN A 662 10.37 26.03 -24.79
N GLN A 663 10.43 26.81 -25.86
CA GLN A 663 11.34 27.98 -25.97
C GLN A 663 11.23 29.00 -24.80
N PRO A 664 10.03 29.37 -24.31
CA PRO A 664 9.87 30.15 -23.07
C PRO A 664 10.46 29.55 -21.79
N LEU A 665 10.68 28.22 -21.73
CA LEU A 665 11.27 27.54 -20.57
C LEU A 665 12.76 27.25 -20.77
N LEU A 666 13.20 26.98 -22.00
CA LEU A 666 14.60 26.70 -22.35
C LEU A 666 15.59 27.78 -21.86
N ARG A 667 15.17 29.05 -21.77
CA ARG A 667 15.97 30.16 -21.19
C ARG A 667 16.34 29.99 -19.70
N TRP A 668 15.73 29.04 -19.01
CA TRP A 668 16.00 28.71 -17.61
C TRP A 668 16.91 27.50 -17.45
N VAL A 669 17.16 26.74 -18.53
CA VAL A 669 18.18 25.68 -18.54
C VAL A 669 19.56 26.36 -18.45
N PRO A 670 20.44 25.95 -17.52
CA PRO A 670 21.77 26.54 -17.38
C PRO A 670 22.58 26.41 -18.68
N GLY A 671 23.39 27.43 -18.98
CA GLY A 671 24.25 27.44 -20.18
C GLY A 671 25.59 26.70 -19.99
N PRO A 672 26.39 26.53 -21.05
CA PRO A 672 27.61 25.69 -21.01
C PRO A 672 28.67 26.13 -20.00
N GLN A 673 28.57 27.38 -19.52
CA GLN A 673 29.48 28.00 -18.56
C GLN A 673 29.31 27.49 -17.13
N VAL A 674 28.23 26.77 -16.83
CA VAL A 674 27.93 26.14 -15.53
C VAL A 674 27.51 24.67 -15.68
N GLY A 675 27.87 24.04 -16.81
CA GLY A 675 27.57 22.62 -17.06
C GLY A 675 26.14 22.32 -17.53
N GLY A 676 25.54 23.15 -18.40
CA GLY A 676 24.29 22.80 -19.07
C GLY A 676 24.34 23.10 -20.58
N VAL A 677 23.63 22.33 -21.41
CA VAL A 677 23.70 22.48 -22.89
C VAL A 677 22.33 22.81 -23.49
N LEU A 678 22.33 23.78 -24.40
CA LEU A 678 21.18 24.18 -25.19
C LEU A 678 20.99 23.22 -26.37
N GLY A 679 20.27 22.12 -26.14
CA GLY A 679 19.94 21.13 -27.16
C GLY A 679 18.94 20.09 -26.66
N ALA A 680 18.25 19.41 -27.57
CA ALA A 680 17.24 18.40 -27.23
C ALA A 680 17.82 17.23 -26.42
N SER A 681 18.98 16.72 -26.87
CA SER A 681 19.65 15.51 -26.35
C SER A 681 20.58 15.75 -25.15
N GLY A 682 20.64 16.96 -24.61
CA GLY A 682 21.59 17.31 -23.55
C GLY A 682 23.06 17.21 -23.97
N ASP A 683 23.94 17.11 -22.97
CA ASP A 683 25.37 16.88 -23.15
C ASP A 683 25.70 15.43 -22.77
N PRO A 684 26.05 14.55 -23.74
CA PRO A 684 26.36 13.16 -23.43
C PRO A 684 27.66 13.00 -22.63
N SER A 685 28.49 14.05 -22.52
CA SER A 685 29.73 14.08 -21.73
C SER A 685 29.54 14.52 -20.27
N GLN A 686 28.31 14.78 -19.83
CA GLN A 686 28.04 15.10 -18.42
C GLN A 686 27.80 13.84 -17.58
N PRO A 687 28.23 13.85 -16.30
CA PRO A 687 27.69 12.95 -15.29
C PRO A 687 26.18 13.08 -15.24
N ARG A 688 25.49 11.95 -15.14
CA ARG A 688 24.03 11.87 -15.06
C ARG A 688 23.64 10.62 -14.29
N PHE A 689 22.38 10.52 -13.88
CA PHE A 689 21.86 9.27 -13.37
C PHE A 689 21.22 8.45 -14.52
N ILE A 690 21.28 7.11 -14.46
CA ILE A 690 20.72 6.18 -15.47
C ILE A 690 20.09 4.93 -14.83
N HIS A 691 19.32 4.15 -15.58
CA HIS A 691 18.72 2.89 -15.12
C HIS A 691 19.73 1.92 -14.46
N ASN A 692 19.27 1.17 -13.46
CA ASN A 692 20.09 0.31 -12.60
C ASN A 692 20.23 -1.12 -13.16
N GLU A 693 21.40 -1.76 -13.04
CA GLU A 693 21.61 -3.15 -13.47
C GLU A 693 20.83 -4.19 -12.64
N SER A 694 20.23 -3.80 -11.50
CA SER A 694 19.44 -4.72 -10.67
C SER A 694 17.96 -4.85 -11.07
N ASP A 695 17.48 -4.12 -12.10
CA ASP A 695 16.10 -4.15 -12.64
C ASP A 695 14.99 -4.14 -11.55
N ARG A 696 15.19 -3.44 -10.43
CA ARG A 696 14.27 -3.45 -9.26
C ARG A 696 14.27 -2.14 -8.49
N PHE A 697 13.08 -1.73 -8.06
CA PHE A 697 12.88 -0.67 -7.08
C PHE A 697 13.52 -1.00 -5.72
N LYS A 698 14.19 -0.01 -5.11
CA LYS A 698 14.74 -0.11 -3.76
C LYS A 698 14.16 1.01 -2.89
N CYS A 699 13.31 0.64 -1.93
CA CYS A 699 12.83 1.50 -0.86
C CYS A 699 13.47 1.07 0.48
N CYS A 700 14.37 1.87 1.04
CA CYS A 700 15.00 1.59 2.33
C CYS A 700 15.63 2.83 2.96
N PHE A 701 16.10 2.67 4.19
CA PHE A 701 16.83 3.67 4.93
C PHE A 701 18.30 3.26 5.01
N THR A 702 19.21 4.04 4.39
CA THR A 702 20.62 3.67 4.21
C THR A 702 21.57 4.72 4.75
N SER A 703 22.75 4.28 5.21
CA SER A 703 23.80 5.16 5.70
C SER A 703 24.48 5.90 4.57
N VAL A 704 24.64 7.21 4.75
CA VAL A 704 25.45 8.07 3.89
C VAL A 704 26.44 8.87 4.71
N SER A 705 27.65 9.03 4.17
CA SER A 705 28.71 9.90 4.69
C SER A 705 28.81 11.17 3.86
N ILE A 706 29.06 12.30 4.53
CA ILE A 706 29.26 13.61 3.91
C ILE A 706 30.74 13.98 4.01
N LYS A 707 31.42 14.13 2.88
CA LYS A 707 32.82 14.61 2.83
C LYS A 707 32.89 16.14 2.84
N ASP A 708 34.07 16.67 3.21
CA ASP A 708 34.38 18.10 3.06
C ASP A 708 34.23 18.54 1.61
N SER A 709 33.65 19.72 1.38
CA SER A 709 33.37 20.26 0.05
C SER A 709 33.03 21.75 0.07
N PRO A 710 33.28 22.49 -1.02
CA PRO A 710 32.95 23.91 -1.13
C PRO A 710 31.44 24.24 -1.24
N THR A 711 30.54 23.24 -1.23
CA THR A 711 29.09 23.50 -1.35
C THR A 711 28.51 24.14 -0.10
N MET A 712 27.70 25.18 -0.29
CA MET A 712 27.04 25.86 0.83
C MET A 712 25.92 25.04 1.48
N MET A 713 25.48 23.95 0.85
CA MET A 713 24.35 23.14 1.31
C MET A 713 24.71 22.16 2.45
N PHE A 714 25.96 21.67 2.49
CA PHE A 714 26.46 20.74 3.52
C PHE A 714 27.42 21.39 4.52
N LYS A 715 27.48 22.72 4.53
CA LYS A 715 28.45 23.46 5.35
C LYS A 715 28.23 23.21 6.84
N GLY A 716 29.21 22.65 7.53
CA GLY A 716 29.13 22.23 8.92
C GLY A 716 28.64 20.79 9.12
N MET A 717 28.46 20.01 8.05
CA MET A 717 28.10 18.58 8.07
C MET A 717 29.26 17.67 7.64
N GLU A 718 30.45 18.22 7.46
CA GLU A 718 31.62 17.51 6.95
C GLU A 718 32.09 16.45 7.96
N GLY A 719 32.22 15.19 7.51
CA GLY A 719 32.61 14.05 8.33
C GLY A 719 31.47 13.38 9.10
N ILE A 720 30.21 13.77 8.87
CA ILE A 720 29.03 13.11 9.47
C ILE A 720 28.61 11.90 8.63
N THR A 721 28.30 10.80 9.30
CA THR A 721 27.50 9.68 8.77
C THR A 721 26.09 9.75 9.36
N LEU A 722 25.06 9.66 8.52
CA LEU A 722 23.66 9.61 8.92
C LEU A 722 22.85 8.71 7.98
N GLY A 723 21.69 8.24 8.43
CA GLY A 723 20.74 7.56 7.55
C GLY A 723 19.90 8.54 6.72
N LEU A 724 19.62 8.19 5.47
CA LEU A 724 18.64 8.86 4.60
C LEU A 724 17.72 7.83 3.93
N TRP A 725 16.49 8.25 3.63
CA TRP A 725 15.57 7.47 2.80
C TRP A 725 16.05 7.41 1.35
N VAL A 726 15.97 6.22 0.75
CA VAL A 726 16.12 5.95 -0.68
C VAL A 726 14.83 5.27 -1.15
N ALA A 727 14.29 5.71 -2.27
CA ALA A 727 13.06 5.20 -2.88
C ALA A 727 13.13 5.41 -4.40
N HIS A 728 13.97 4.61 -5.07
CA HIS A 728 14.16 4.66 -6.53
C HIS A 728 14.52 3.27 -7.08
N GLY A 729 14.13 2.98 -8.32
CA GLY A 729 14.51 1.76 -9.06
C GLY A 729 15.48 2.00 -10.20
N GLU A 730 15.48 3.23 -10.71
CA GLU A 730 16.44 3.74 -11.68
C GLU A 730 17.44 4.65 -10.93
N GLU A 731 18.50 5.10 -11.61
CA GLU A 731 19.41 6.19 -11.20
C GLU A 731 20.75 5.82 -10.50
N ILE A 732 21.56 4.98 -11.16
CA ILE A 732 23.03 4.87 -10.95
C ILE A 732 23.72 6.17 -11.39
N ALA A 733 24.67 6.69 -10.60
CA ALA A 733 25.56 7.77 -11.03
C ALA A 733 26.50 7.32 -12.17
N TYR A 734 26.13 7.64 -13.41
CA TYR A 734 26.88 7.30 -14.61
C TYR A 734 27.86 8.39 -15.02
N PHE A 735 29.09 7.98 -15.30
CA PHE A 735 30.18 8.80 -15.81
C PHE A 735 30.55 8.30 -17.21
N PRO A 736 30.45 9.14 -18.27
CA PRO A 736 30.68 8.70 -19.65
C PRO A 736 32.09 8.14 -19.95
N ASP A 737 33.09 8.58 -19.19
CA ASP A 737 34.45 8.03 -19.20
C ASP A 737 35.16 8.25 -17.85
N ASP A 738 36.27 7.55 -17.65
CA ASP A 738 37.08 7.60 -16.43
C ASP A 738 37.64 9.01 -16.14
N ALA A 739 37.91 9.82 -17.16
CA ALA A 739 38.47 11.16 -16.97
C ALA A 739 37.41 12.15 -16.42
N ILE A 740 36.14 11.93 -16.73
CA ILE A 740 35.02 12.67 -16.14
C ILE A 740 34.83 12.24 -14.67
N LEU A 741 34.86 10.93 -14.37
CA LEU A 741 34.82 10.43 -12.99
C LEU A 741 36.00 10.99 -12.17
N ASP A 742 37.22 10.87 -12.69
CA ASP A 742 38.42 11.45 -12.10
C ASP A 742 38.26 12.95 -11.88
N HIS A 743 37.75 13.71 -12.84
CA HIS A 743 37.55 15.15 -12.67
C HIS A 743 36.57 15.48 -11.52
N VAL A 744 35.46 14.76 -11.42
CA VAL A 744 34.46 14.93 -10.34
C VAL A 744 35.06 14.56 -8.98
N MET A 745 35.87 13.51 -8.91
CA MET A 745 36.56 13.10 -7.68
C MET A 745 37.67 14.10 -7.28
N HIS A 746 38.57 14.47 -8.18
CA HIS A 746 39.69 15.39 -7.92
C HIS A 746 39.24 16.84 -7.62
N SER A 747 38.00 17.19 -7.98
CA SER A 747 37.42 18.52 -7.75
C SER A 747 36.41 18.52 -6.60
N ASP A 748 36.31 17.40 -5.84
CA ASP A 748 35.39 17.21 -4.72
C ASP A 748 33.91 17.56 -5.03
N LEU A 749 33.46 17.27 -6.27
CA LEU A 749 32.14 17.65 -6.80
C LEU A 749 31.01 16.67 -6.41
N ALA A 750 31.33 15.70 -5.56
CA ALA A 750 30.41 14.68 -5.08
C ALA A 750 30.80 14.25 -3.65
N PRO A 751 30.41 14.98 -2.59
CA PRO A 751 30.77 14.65 -1.20
C PRO A 751 29.85 13.64 -0.52
N LEU A 752 28.59 13.47 -0.96
CA LEU A 752 27.67 12.49 -0.38
C LEU A 752 27.98 11.10 -0.92
N ARG A 753 28.11 10.13 -0.02
CA ARG A 753 28.46 8.75 -0.35
C ARG A 753 27.65 7.74 0.43
N TYR A 754 27.04 6.78 -0.27
CA TYR A 754 26.59 5.53 0.37
C TYR A 754 27.78 4.87 1.08
N CYS A 755 27.57 4.47 2.32
CA CYS A 755 28.61 3.88 3.15
C CYS A 755 28.09 2.72 4.00
N ASP A 756 29.02 1.89 4.48
CA ASP A 756 28.78 1.04 5.64
C ASP A 756 28.85 1.88 6.93
N ASP A 757 29.24 1.29 8.05
CA ASP A 757 29.38 1.98 9.34
C ASP A 757 30.32 3.21 9.26
N GLU A 758 31.37 3.19 8.41
CA GLU A 758 32.34 4.30 8.29
C GLU A 758 32.86 4.58 6.86
N ASN A 759 32.71 3.67 5.88
CA ASN A 759 33.42 3.74 4.60
C ASN A 759 32.49 3.64 3.37
N PRO A 760 32.80 4.35 2.26
CA PRO A 760 32.14 4.11 0.98
C PRO A 760 32.32 2.65 0.54
N THR A 761 31.22 2.03 0.10
CA THR A 761 31.11 0.57 -0.01
C THR A 761 30.31 0.15 -1.25
N GLU A 762 30.01 -1.14 -1.38
CA GLU A 762 29.23 -1.73 -2.48
C GLU A 762 27.88 -2.31 -1.98
N ASP A 763 27.18 -3.09 -2.79
CA ASP A 763 25.97 -3.83 -2.39
C ASP A 763 26.26 -4.69 -1.13
N PRO A 764 25.38 -4.71 -0.10
CA PRO A 764 23.99 -4.24 -0.10
C PRO A 764 23.77 -2.76 0.25
N PHE A 765 24.79 -2.02 0.69
CA PHE A 765 24.61 -0.63 1.20
C PHE A 765 24.70 0.43 0.10
N ASN A 766 25.47 0.19 -0.96
CA ASN A 766 25.44 0.95 -2.22
C ASN A 766 24.30 0.46 -3.11
N LEU A 767 23.09 0.96 -2.83
CA LEU A 767 21.84 0.39 -3.32
C LEU A 767 21.73 0.36 -4.85
N ASN A 768 22.21 1.39 -5.53
CA ASN A 768 22.13 1.52 -6.98
C ASN A 768 23.47 1.24 -7.69
N GLY A 769 24.46 0.64 -7.00
CA GLY A 769 25.74 0.30 -7.61
C GLY A 769 26.56 1.50 -8.12
N SER A 770 26.27 2.72 -7.65
CA SER A 770 26.98 3.92 -8.11
C SER A 770 28.47 3.83 -7.80
N PRO A 771 29.38 4.12 -8.76
CA PRO A 771 30.81 3.92 -8.58
C PRO A 771 31.33 4.73 -7.40
N LEU A 772 32.16 4.09 -6.56
CA LEU A 772 32.68 4.66 -5.32
C LEU A 772 31.59 5.10 -4.31
N GLY A 773 30.34 4.61 -4.45
CA GLY A 773 29.18 4.96 -3.63
C GLY A 773 28.56 6.34 -3.91
N VAL A 774 28.75 6.94 -5.09
CA VAL A 774 28.24 8.30 -5.40
C VAL A 774 26.71 8.39 -5.24
N ALA A 775 26.24 9.19 -4.27
CA ALA A 775 24.80 9.42 -4.04
C ALA A 775 24.31 10.83 -4.48
N MET A 776 25.24 11.73 -4.86
CA MET A 776 24.95 13.13 -5.19
C MET A 776 26.08 13.75 -6.02
N ILE A 777 25.72 14.66 -6.92
CA ILE A 777 26.64 15.56 -7.64
C ILE A 777 26.20 17.02 -7.51
N TYR A 778 27.14 17.96 -7.54
CA TYR A 778 26.84 19.39 -7.56
C TYR A 778 27.74 20.17 -8.53
N SER A 779 27.29 21.37 -8.91
CA SER A 779 27.99 22.22 -9.89
C SER A 779 29.29 22.82 -9.34
N PRO A 780 30.31 23.10 -10.17
CA PRO A 780 31.57 23.72 -9.72
C PRO A 780 31.44 25.09 -9.02
N ASP A 781 30.28 25.74 -9.10
CA ASP A 781 29.98 27.00 -8.41
C ASP A 781 29.14 26.84 -7.12
N GLY A 782 28.82 25.61 -6.73
CA GLY A 782 28.09 25.28 -5.49
C GLY A 782 26.59 25.63 -5.49
N ARG A 783 26.01 26.01 -6.64
CA ARG A 783 24.62 26.54 -6.71
C ARG A 783 23.56 25.54 -7.19
N TYR A 784 23.96 24.48 -7.88
CA TYR A 784 23.07 23.44 -8.40
C TYR A 784 23.51 22.10 -7.81
N LEU A 785 22.56 21.31 -7.33
CA LEU A 785 22.79 20.00 -6.73
C LEU A 785 21.71 19.03 -7.23
N ALA A 786 22.09 17.78 -7.46
CA ALA A 786 21.21 16.66 -7.74
C ALA A 786 21.64 15.46 -6.88
N MET A 787 20.72 14.92 -6.08
CA MET A 787 20.96 13.78 -5.19
C MET A 787 19.85 12.75 -5.32
N MET A 788 20.17 11.49 -5.02
CA MET A 788 19.24 10.36 -5.08
C MET A 788 18.54 10.00 -3.76
N PRO A 789 19.14 10.20 -2.58
CA PRO A 789 18.42 10.08 -1.31
C PRO A 789 17.44 11.25 -1.10
N HIS A 790 16.41 11.02 -0.28
CA HIS A 790 15.34 11.96 0.03
C HIS A 790 15.46 12.55 1.45
N PRO A 791 16.33 13.57 1.68
CA PRO A 791 16.41 14.25 2.97
C PRO A 791 15.10 14.95 3.35
N GLU A 792 14.27 15.35 2.39
CA GLU A 792 12.93 15.90 2.61
C GLU A 792 11.93 14.89 3.17
N ARG A 793 12.22 13.58 3.11
CA ARG A 793 11.43 12.53 3.78
C ARG A 793 11.93 12.23 5.21
N CYS A 794 13.05 12.82 5.61
CA CYS A 794 13.67 12.64 6.94
C CYS A 794 14.31 13.94 7.46
N PHE A 795 13.55 15.04 7.46
CA PHE A 795 13.97 16.31 8.06
C PHE A 795 13.42 16.51 9.48
N LEU A 796 12.42 15.71 9.88
CA LEU A 796 11.91 15.61 11.24
C LEU A 796 12.22 14.23 11.81
N MET A 797 12.51 14.18 13.10
CA MET A 797 13.14 13.01 13.69
C MET A 797 12.22 11.82 13.94
N TRP A 798 10.91 12.04 14.00
CA TRP A 798 9.93 10.96 14.01
C TRP A 798 9.80 10.28 12.63
N GLN A 799 10.38 10.85 11.56
CA GLN A 799 10.41 10.24 10.21
C GLN A 799 11.60 9.30 10.00
N PHE A 800 12.53 9.23 10.96
CA PHE A 800 13.64 8.28 10.93
C PHE A 800 13.14 6.93 11.47
N PRO A 801 13.25 5.82 10.70
CA PRO A 801 12.83 4.50 11.17
C PRO A 801 13.76 3.99 12.28
N TRP A 802 15.01 4.45 12.27
CA TRP A 802 15.96 4.30 13.36
C TRP A 802 16.82 5.57 13.47
N TYR A 803 17.04 6.01 14.71
CA TYR A 803 17.95 7.08 15.07
C TYR A 803 18.46 6.82 16.49
N LEU A 804 19.65 7.34 16.81
CA LEU A 804 20.23 7.16 18.13
C LEU A 804 19.41 7.91 19.19
N LYS A 805 19.03 7.21 20.27
CA LYS A 805 18.24 7.76 21.40
C LYS A 805 18.83 9.05 22.01
N ASP A 806 20.13 9.26 21.87
CA ASP A 806 20.87 10.39 22.43
C ASP A 806 20.73 11.69 21.60
N TRP A 807 20.08 11.62 20.43
CA TRP A 807 19.70 12.81 19.69
C TRP A 807 18.58 13.52 20.47
N ASN A 808 18.91 14.63 21.15
CA ASN A 808 17.94 15.41 21.93
C ASN A 808 17.01 16.19 20.99
N VAL A 809 16.04 15.50 20.42
CA VAL A 809 15.23 15.96 19.29
C VAL A 809 13.81 16.23 19.73
N GLU A 810 13.29 17.40 19.38
CA GLU A 810 11.90 17.71 19.66
C GLU A 810 11.03 16.87 18.71
N LYS A 811 10.49 15.76 19.23
CA LYS A 811 9.68 14.80 18.46
C LYS A 811 8.34 15.38 17.95
N LYS A 812 8.04 16.67 18.19
CA LYS A 812 6.75 17.30 17.86
C LYS A 812 6.44 17.20 16.37
N ALA A 813 5.25 16.69 16.06
CA ALA A 813 4.62 16.92 14.77
C ALA A 813 4.39 18.42 14.58
N ILE A 814 4.79 18.96 13.43
CA ILE A 814 4.49 20.36 13.07
C ILE A 814 3.06 20.39 12.52
N VAL A 815 2.10 20.50 13.44
CA VAL A 815 0.69 20.71 13.09
C VAL A 815 0.52 22.15 12.62
N GLN A 816 0.48 22.36 11.30
CA GLN A 816 -0.16 23.54 10.74
C GLN A 816 -1.68 23.37 10.83
N GLY A 817 -2.37 24.47 11.09
CA GLY A 817 -3.82 24.62 10.97
C GLY A 817 -4.17 25.76 10.02
#